data_AF-A0A9D1WRW6-F1
#
_entry.id   AF-A0A9D1WRW6-F1
#
_cell.length_a   1.000
_cell.length_b   1.000
_cell.length_c   1.000
_cell.angle_alpha   90.00
_cell.angle_beta   90.00
_cell.angle_gamma   90.00
#
_symmetry.space_group_name_H-M   'P 1'
#
loop_
_entity.id
_entity.type
_entity.pdbx_description
1 polymer ?
#
loop_
_entity_poly.entity_id
_entity_poly.type
_entity_poly.pdbx_seq_one_letter_code
_entity_poly.pdbx_strand_id
1 'polypeptide(L)'
;MNAEIIGVGAALASPEALSQAARAAAQELAGCGVVLQSQTSVGADPQRLREAVARALKRSQVVLLLGGLGAGADGITKETVCQGLGRQLVLHQESLARIKAAYQRAGRQMPQQIARLAMLPERSVVFPGVRGITPGCGLAAGNQFILMLPDDPREFLPILQRSVIPYLAKFAGAGAASRTVNVFGLGQAQLRERLGSMLAAQNPTVELAAARGEFTVRVAAKAATQQEAAHLCAPVVQEIRRRLGPAAYGLDQREGLAGAALAALEKRGLTLSLAEGGLDGCTAALLERLPQAGEWVRFSVSAGTAALKRDVLRVPEKLLKKQGEVSAPVAAAMAAGARDRGESDLGLAVTGALGGREGGKPTGRALIALYDGRQVWVRELSLSKKDPPQAQQLAAALSALALVRQYAASPQPLPGGVALEAALAGKADPGDALPQPPAGGGEPLHGPKNKRPFLAKIFPWRGDPVGEVARKLVLLVALCVFGASAGYLVNYQLQQQRQTGLEEELREMYNTAAGLDPDTPVEVPDGYPEGYQAKFASLYEANSDVAGWLSIDGTQVNYPVVHYQDNEYYLRRDFNRQDSKYGTPWLEAANHMDPQDDNYVIYAHNMTDGKMFGELMNYKGASGTRDFANPQVGIEYLREHPIISFDDVYRDNDYKIVSVFITNAKEAYGEIFFYNTYLDLSNQADFDTFVSEITARSYYTSNIDIQPGDKFVTLSTCSYEFGPVSDDAHVRTVVVGRRVREGEANDGSDITYGVNANVKLPPGFTGGNTAQLEQQADQESHGTIAMTPENTSSALTASSYQPVSSLPAASGEASTGSTAGDSGQAAQLRAAVLGAMEEARQARDEAEEYEQEAREASSARRAWQAADGAYDAAQDAQDAYDRALDLLDRIEALYDQHPTQEAEAAWEAAEEAVYEAQGYLEDAQAFAGWAQQAAQELEEEQPSSSEEASSSSQPEPSSSEEQPSSSQEQSSSSRPQPSSSEEQPSSSQEQPSSSGEQSSSSQPEPEPEESQPQPSSSQPEEPQPQPEPEPQPAGEAGEADQQSLEGAASAPQPAE
;
A
#
# COMPACT_ATOMS: atom_id res chain seq x y z
N MET A 1 -1.47 28.08 3.69
CA MET A 1 -0.21 28.07 4.46
C MET A 1 0.98 28.08 3.51
N ASN A 2 2.15 28.45 3.99
CA ASN A 2 3.42 28.36 3.25
C ASN A 2 4.24 27.18 3.76
N ALA A 3 4.90 26.46 2.86
CA ALA A 3 5.73 25.30 3.16
C ALA A 3 7.17 25.44 2.66
N GLU A 4 8.05 24.69 3.30
CA GLU A 4 9.40 24.40 2.84
C GLU A 4 9.67 22.91 2.86
N ILE A 5 10.55 22.46 1.95
CA ILE A 5 11.01 21.08 1.90
C ILE A 5 12.51 21.02 2.21
N ILE A 6 12.89 20.14 3.14
CA ILE A 6 14.28 19.86 3.48
C ILE A 6 14.52 18.39 3.13
N GLY A 7 15.30 18.14 2.07
CA GLY A 7 15.81 16.81 1.77
C GLY A 7 16.98 16.49 2.70
N VAL A 8 16.97 15.31 3.32
CA VAL A 8 17.98 14.86 4.29
C VAL A 8 18.61 13.55 3.83
N GLY A 9 19.94 13.51 3.77
CA GLY A 9 20.71 12.32 3.42
C GLY A 9 21.11 12.23 1.94
N ALA A 10 21.83 11.16 1.59
CA ALA A 10 22.48 11.02 0.28
C ALA A 10 21.48 10.95 -0.90
N ALA A 11 20.35 10.25 -0.73
CA ALA A 11 19.34 10.08 -1.78
C ALA A 11 18.75 11.41 -2.30
N LEU A 12 18.74 12.46 -1.46
CA LEU A 12 18.27 13.80 -1.81
C LEU A 12 19.40 14.86 -1.78
N ALA A 13 20.67 14.41 -1.82
CA ALA A 13 21.84 15.29 -1.95
C ALA A 13 21.95 15.89 -3.36
N SER A 14 21.52 15.18 -4.40
CA SER A 14 21.53 15.72 -5.76
C SER A 14 20.41 16.77 -5.96
N PRO A 15 20.69 17.92 -6.60
CA PRO A 15 19.68 18.94 -6.86
C PRO A 15 18.49 18.43 -7.69
N GLU A 16 18.72 17.43 -8.54
CA GLU A 16 17.72 16.85 -9.42
C GLU A 16 16.76 15.92 -8.67
N ALA A 17 17.27 15.04 -7.79
CA ALA A 17 16.44 14.16 -6.97
C ALA A 17 15.57 14.96 -6.00
N LEU A 18 16.16 15.95 -5.29
CA LEU A 18 15.41 16.86 -4.44
C LEU A 18 14.35 17.64 -5.23
N SER A 19 14.69 18.18 -6.40
CA SER A 19 13.71 18.92 -7.22
C SER A 19 12.58 18.02 -7.74
N GLN A 20 12.85 16.74 -8.01
CA GLN A 20 11.82 15.78 -8.40
C GLN A 20 10.89 15.46 -7.23
N ALA A 21 11.44 15.14 -6.05
CA ALA A 21 10.67 14.84 -4.85
C ALA A 21 9.86 16.05 -4.35
N ALA A 22 10.50 17.22 -4.26
CA ALA A 22 9.87 18.47 -3.82
C ALA A 22 8.74 18.91 -4.76
N ARG A 23 8.91 18.76 -6.08
CA ARG A 23 7.85 19.05 -7.07
C ARG A 23 6.65 18.11 -6.91
N ALA A 24 6.87 16.82 -6.63
CA ALA A 24 5.78 15.87 -6.40
C ALA A 24 5.04 16.19 -5.09
N ALA A 25 5.78 16.44 -3.99
CA ALA A 25 5.19 16.86 -2.72
C ALA A 25 4.40 18.18 -2.84
N ALA A 26 4.92 19.17 -3.59
CA ALA A 26 4.26 20.45 -3.81
C ALA A 26 2.93 20.33 -4.57
N GLN A 27 2.81 19.41 -5.52
CA GLN A 27 1.56 19.17 -6.25
C GLN A 27 0.44 18.70 -5.32
N GLU A 28 0.77 17.84 -4.35
CA GLU A 28 -0.16 17.32 -3.35
C GLU A 28 -0.49 18.37 -2.27
N LEU A 29 0.53 18.98 -1.66
CA LEU A 29 0.37 20.03 -0.64
C LEU A 29 -0.46 21.22 -1.15
N ALA A 30 -0.26 21.63 -2.40
CA ALA A 30 -1.01 22.73 -2.98
C ALA A 30 -2.47 22.35 -3.33
N GLY A 31 -2.85 21.07 -3.17
CA GLY A 31 -4.24 20.61 -3.15
C GLY A 31 -5.00 21.01 -1.88
N CYS A 32 -4.33 21.12 -0.72
CA CYS A 32 -4.90 21.65 0.52
C CYS A 32 -4.45 23.10 0.84
N GLY A 33 -4.07 23.88 -0.18
CA GLY A 33 -3.77 25.30 -0.04
C GLY A 33 -2.43 25.60 0.65
N VAL A 34 -1.54 24.61 0.70
CA VAL A 34 -0.17 24.70 1.23
C VAL A 34 0.80 24.95 0.06
N VAL A 35 1.44 26.12 0.02
CA VAL A 35 2.28 26.56 -1.11
C VAL A 35 3.75 26.38 -0.76
N LEU A 36 4.50 25.59 -1.55
CA LEU A 36 5.95 25.46 -1.41
C LEU A 36 6.64 26.78 -1.78
N GLN A 37 7.49 27.31 -0.89
CA GLN A 37 8.27 28.54 -1.11
C GLN A 37 9.78 28.31 -1.26
N SER A 38 10.34 27.29 -0.64
CA SER A 38 11.77 26.97 -0.72
C SER A 38 12.00 25.47 -0.58
N GLN A 39 13.04 24.97 -1.25
CA GLN A 39 13.62 23.65 -0.99
C GLN A 39 15.08 23.80 -0.55
N THR A 40 15.57 22.92 0.32
CA THR A 40 16.96 22.87 0.79
C THR A 40 17.42 21.41 0.80
N SER A 41 18.65 21.12 0.36
CA SER A 41 19.29 19.82 0.57
C SER A 41 20.26 19.90 1.75
N VAL A 42 20.29 18.87 2.58
CA VAL A 42 21.20 18.70 3.72
C VAL A 42 21.68 17.25 3.75
N GLY A 43 22.98 17.04 3.94
CA GLY A 43 23.52 15.69 4.16
C GLY A 43 23.12 15.10 5.52
N ALA A 44 23.70 13.96 5.88
CA ALA A 44 23.56 13.35 7.21
C ALA A 44 24.37 14.13 8.28
N ASP A 45 24.02 15.40 8.49
CA ASP A 45 24.68 16.30 9.45
C ASP A 45 23.65 16.93 10.42
N PRO A 46 23.63 16.53 11.70
CA PRO A 46 22.68 17.03 12.68
C PRO A 46 22.76 18.54 12.95
N GLN A 47 23.92 19.18 12.79
CA GLN A 47 24.04 20.62 13.01
C GLN A 47 23.44 21.39 11.83
N ARG A 48 23.88 21.09 10.60
CA ARG A 48 23.37 21.74 9.38
C ARG A 48 21.86 21.49 9.22
N LEU A 49 21.36 20.33 9.64
CA LEU A 49 19.93 20.02 9.64
C LEU A 49 19.16 20.85 10.68
N ARG A 50 19.66 20.96 11.92
CA ARG A 50 19.06 21.82 12.95
C ARG A 50 19.03 23.29 12.51
N GLU A 51 20.10 23.78 11.89
CA GLU A 51 20.19 25.12 11.32
C GLU A 51 19.26 25.34 10.09
N ALA A 52 18.99 24.30 9.30
CA ALA A 52 18.02 24.36 8.20
C ALA A 52 16.58 24.43 8.73
N VAL A 53 16.20 23.55 9.66
CA VAL A 53 14.88 23.55 10.30
C VAL A 53 14.61 24.88 11.03
N ALA A 54 15.59 25.38 11.79
CA ALA A 54 15.47 26.65 12.52
C ALA A 54 15.41 27.90 11.61
N ARG A 55 15.87 27.80 10.34
CA ARG A 55 15.64 28.84 9.32
C ARG A 55 14.27 28.70 8.69
N ALA A 56 13.84 27.48 8.36
CA ALA A 56 12.55 27.24 7.72
C ALA A 56 11.37 27.66 8.60
N LEU A 57 11.41 27.33 9.90
CA LEU A 57 10.41 27.72 10.89
C LEU A 57 10.26 29.25 11.08
N LYS A 58 11.20 30.07 10.61
CA LYS A 58 11.10 31.55 10.70
C LYS A 58 10.33 32.18 9.56
N ARG A 59 10.09 31.46 8.45
CA ARG A 59 9.47 32.00 7.23
C ARG A 59 8.34 31.15 6.64
N SER A 60 8.13 29.93 7.13
CA SER A 60 7.07 29.01 6.71
C SER A 60 6.20 28.52 7.89
N GLN A 61 5.01 28.01 7.58
CA GLN A 61 4.14 27.34 8.55
C GLN A 61 4.33 25.82 8.54
N VAL A 62 4.80 25.24 7.43
CA VAL A 62 4.97 23.79 7.28
C VAL A 62 6.39 23.49 6.84
N VAL A 63 7.17 22.82 7.69
CA VAL A 63 8.51 22.32 7.34
C VAL A 63 8.41 20.83 7.09
N LEU A 64 8.53 20.41 5.84
CA LEU A 64 8.49 19.01 5.42
C LEU A 64 9.91 18.47 5.20
N LEU A 65 10.35 17.63 6.12
CA LEU A 65 11.57 16.85 6.04
C LEU A 65 11.30 15.56 5.26
N LEU A 66 12.09 15.33 4.22
CA LEU A 66 12.08 14.09 3.42
C LEU A 66 13.42 13.39 3.62
N GLY A 67 13.41 12.14 4.07
CA GLY A 67 14.62 11.33 4.28
C GLY A 67 15.24 11.43 5.68
N GLY A 68 16.32 10.68 5.88
CA GLY A 68 16.99 10.55 7.18
C GLY A 68 16.13 9.91 8.28
N LEU A 69 15.15 9.06 7.90
CA LEU A 69 14.28 8.31 8.84
C LEU A 69 14.72 6.85 9.03
N GLY A 70 15.78 6.40 8.35
CA GLY A 70 16.27 5.03 8.36
C GLY A 70 16.69 4.53 9.74
N ALA A 71 16.94 3.22 9.83
CA ALA A 71 17.44 2.59 11.05
C ALA A 71 18.97 2.78 11.24
N GLY A 72 19.68 3.13 10.16
CA GLY A 72 21.14 3.31 10.09
C GLY A 72 21.67 4.60 10.72
N ALA A 73 22.98 4.81 10.62
CA ALA A 73 23.66 6.00 11.15
C ALA A 73 23.26 7.30 10.41
N ASP A 74 22.79 7.16 9.16
CA ASP A 74 22.21 8.20 8.31
C ASP A 74 20.81 8.67 8.79
N GLY A 75 20.11 7.82 9.55
CA GLY A 75 18.82 8.09 10.17
C GLY A 75 18.93 9.12 11.28
N ILE A 76 19.14 10.40 10.94
CA ILE A 76 19.38 11.48 11.91
C ILE A 76 18.18 12.42 12.12
N THR A 77 17.14 12.37 11.29
CA THR A 77 16.12 13.43 11.20
C THR A 77 15.30 13.53 12.48
N LYS A 78 14.81 12.40 13.00
CA LYS A 78 13.92 12.34 14.18
C LYS A 78 14.66 12.81 15.43
N GLU A 79 15.88 12.30 15.63
CA GLU A 79 16.82 12.63 16.69
C GLU A 79 17.19 14.11 16.67
N THR A 80 17.54 14.66 15.50
CA THR A 80 17.94 16.07 15.36
C THR A 80 16.79 17.03 15.68
N VAL A 81 15.58 16.72 15.21
CA VAL A 81 14.37 17.51 15.51
C VAL A 81 14.02 17.42 16.99
N CYS A 82 14.05 16.22 17.59
CA CYS A 82 13.82 16.06 19.02
C CYS A 82 14.81 16.85 19.88
N GLN A 83 16.12 16.73 19.60
CA GLN A 83 17.16 17.52 20.29
C GLN A 83 16.94 19.04 20.13
N GLY A 84 16.58 19.49 18.93
CA GLY A 84 16.32 20.91 18.64
C GLY A 84 15.09 21.48 19.33
N LEU A 85 14.16 20.63 19.78
CA LEU A 85 12.91 20.99 20.45
C LEU A 85 12.86 20.61 21.95
N GLY A 86 13.93 20.01 22.48
CA GLY A 86 13.94 19.50 23.86
C GLY A 86 12.99 18.31 24.11
N ARG A 87 12.67 17.53 23.07
CA ARG A 87 11.76 16.36 23.14
C ARG A 87 12.53 15.04 23.16
N GLN A 88 11.86 13.99 23.65
CA GLN A 88 12.37 12.62 23.60
C GLN A 88 11.81 11.87 22.38
N LEU A 89 12.48 10.78 21.99
CA LEU A 89 11.92 9.76 21.11
C LEU A 89 11.35 8.63 21.97
N VAL A 90 10.13 8.19 21.65
CA VAL A 90 9.41 7.11 22.33
C VAL A 90 9.06 6.01 21.33
N LEU A 91 8.96 4.77 21.80
CA LEU A 91 8.66 3.62 20.95
C LEU A 91 7.16 3.56 20.63
N HIS A 92 6.78 3.80 19.38
CA HIS A 92 5.39 3.68 18.94
C HIS A 92 5.04 2.21 18.65
N GLN A 93 4.33 1.57 19.57
CA GLN A 93 4.11 0.11 19.53
C GLN A 93 3.31 -0.35 18.30
N GLU A 94 2.30 0.40 17.84
CA GLU A 94 1.58 0.08 16.58
C GLU A 94 2.52 0.11 15.37
N SER A 95 3.44 1.10 15.31
CA SER A 95 4.46 1.14 14.25
C SER A 95 5.37 -0.07 14.33
N LEU A 96 5.84 -0.45 15.52
CA LEU A 96 6.68 -1.63 15.70
C LEU A 96 5.94 -2.93 15.31
N ALA A 97 4.68 -3.06 15.68
CA ALA A 97 3.83 -4.21 15.33
C ALA A 97 3.65 -4.32 13.80
N ARG A 98 3.39 -3.21 13.11
CA ARG A 98 3.26 -3.16 11.63
C ARG A 98 4.56 -3.53 10.92
N ILE A 99 5.70 -3.12 11.47
CA ILE A 99 7.02 -3.46 10.95
C ILE A 99 7.31 -4.96 11.15
N LYS A 100 7.08 -5.50 12.35
CA LYS A 100 7.17 -6.95 12.62
C LYS A 100 6.27 -7.75 11.67
N ALA A 101 5.00 -7.35 11.52
CA ALA A 101 4.04 -7.99 10.63
C ALA A 101 4.36 -7.82 9.13
N ALA A 102 5.23 -6.88 8.74
CA ALA A 102 5.77 -6.80 7.38
C ALA A 102 6.90 -7.82 7.15
N TYR A 103 7.82 -7.95 8.12
CA TYR A 103 8.88 -8.97 8.08
C TYR A 103 8.31 -10.40 8.13
N GLN A 104 7.36 -10.67 9.03
CA GLN A 104 6.68 -11.97 9.13
C GLN A 104 5.98 -12.39 7.83
N ARG A 105 5.26 -11.46 7.17
CA ARG A 105 4.64 -11.72 5.85
C ARG A 105 5.63 -11.90 4.70
N ALA A 106 6.89 -11.51 4.89
CA ALA A 106 7.98 -11.74 3.96
C ALA A 106 8.81 -12.99 4.31
N GLY A 107 8.37 -13.80 5.29
CA GLY A 107 9.08 -15.00 5.75
C GLY A 107 10.37 -14.71 6.55
N ARG A 108 10.61 -13.46 6.97
CA ARG A 108 11.88 -13.01 7.57
C ARG A 108 11.72 -12.64 9.04
N GLN A 109 12.75 -12.89 9.84
CA GLN A 109 12.87 -12.33 11.19
C GLN A 109 13.19 -10.83 11.09
N MET A 110 12.65 -9.99 11.99
CA MET A 110 12.92 -8.56 12.02
C MET A 110 14.21 -8.26 12.82
N PRO A 111 15.28 -7.70 12.21
CA PRO A 111 16.49 -7.33 12.94
C PRO A 111 16.24 -6.27 14.02
N GLN A 112 16.94 -6.34 15.15
CA GLN A 112 16.69 -5.46 16.30
C GLN A 112 16.81 -3.96 15.95
N GLN A 113 17.79 -3.59 15.11
CA GLN A 113 18.01 -2.20 14.70
C GLN A 113 16.80 -1.60 13.97
N ILE A 114 16.04 -2.40 13.21
CA ILE A 114 14.87 -1.95 12.45
C ILE A 114 13.74 -1.44 13.38
N ALA A 115 13.72 -1.85 14.66
CA ALA A 115 12.81 -1.27 15.66
C ALA A 115 12.99 0.26 15.83
N ARG A 116 14.17 0.81 15.49
CA ARG A 116 14.45 2.26 15.52
C ARG A 116 13.59 3.06 14.53
N LEU A 117 13.04 2.43 13.48
CA LEU A 117 12.04 3.07 12.61
C LEU A 117 10.79 3.48 13.41
N ALA A 118 10.36 2.67 14.39
CA ALA A 118 9.21 2.92 15.26
C ALA A 118 9.48 3.89 16.43
N MET A 119 10.73 4.32 16.65
CA MET A 119 11.04 5.40 17.60
C MET A 119 10.61 6.74 17.01
N LEU A 120 9.61 7.40 17.60
CA LEU A 120 9.00 8.63 17.09
C LEU A 120 8.98 9.73 18.17
N PRO A 121 8.91 11.03 17.82
CA PRO A 121 8.88 12.11 18.80
C PRO A 121 7.69 12.01 19.77
N GLU A 122 7.92 12.28 21.05
CA GLU A 122 6.85 12.33 22.06
C GLU A 122 5.75 13.33 21.64
N ARG A 123 4.49 12.88 21.68
CA ARG A 123 3.28 13.62 21.23
C ARG A 123 3.36 14.10 19.77
N SER A 124 4.00 13.34 18.90
CA SER A 124 3.82 13.48 17.45
C SER A 124 2.59 12.73 16.96
N VAL A 125 1.94 13.27 15.93
CA VAL A 125 0.93 12.56 15.15
C VAL A 125 1.66 11.58 14.23
N VAL A 126 1.35 10.29 14.32
CA VAL A 126 1.97 9.27 13.49
C VAL A 126 1.29 9.23 12.12
N PHE A 127 2.08 9.09 11.05
CA PHE A 127 1.60 8.89 9.69
C PHE A 127 2.04 7.49 9.21
N PRO A 128 1.19 6.46 9.35
CA PRO A 128 1.65 5.09 9.17
C PRO A 128 2.10 4.79 7.74
N GLY A 129 3.15 3.95 7.61
CA GLY A 129 3.66 3.49 6.33
C GLY A 129 2.59 2.78 5.50
N VAL A 130 2.47 3.17 4.22
CA VAL A 130 1.41 2.70 3.29
C VAL A 130 1.95 1.73 2.24
N ARG A 131 3.17 1.95 1.73
CA ARG A 131 3.84 1.09 0.74
C ARG A 131 5.19 0.54 1.18
N GLY A 132 5.78 1.11 2.22
CA GLY A 132 6.95 0.57 2.91
C GLY A 132 6.76 0.60 4.41
N ILE A 133 7.76 0.10 5.13
CA ILE A 133 7.70 -0.14 6.59
C ILE A 133 7.93 1.12 7.42
N THR A 134 8.46 2.19 6.83
CA THR A 134 8.89 3.38 7.56
C THR A 134 7.70 4.30 7.87
N PRO A 135 7.34 4.54 9.15
CA PRO A 135 6.32 5.50 9.50
C PRO A 135 6.83 6.94 9.33
N GLY A 136 5.99 7.82 8.80
CA GLY A 136 6.16 9.25 8.96
C GLY A 136 5.62 9.74 10.31
N CYS A 137 5.93 10.98 10.68
CA CYS A 137 5.32 11.64 11.84
C CYS A 137 5.26 13.17 11.69
N GLY A 138 4.43 13.82 12.49
CA GLY A 138 4.22 15.26 12.49
C GLY A 138 4.16 15.85 13.90
N LEU A 139 4.84 16.97 14.11
CA LEU A 139 4.77 17.80 15.31
C LEU A 139 4.07 19.12 14.96
N ALA A 140 3.29 19.65 15.91
CA ALA A 140 2.60 20.94 15.77
C ALA A 140 2.80 21.84 16.98
N ALA A 141 2.80 23.15 16.74
CA ALA A 141 2.80 24.21 17.74
C ALA A 141 1.94 25.37 17.20
N GLY A 142 0.65 25.39 17.56
CA GLY A 142 -0.32 26.28 16.92
C GLY A 142 -0.36 26.06 15.40
N ASN A 143 -0.21 27.14 14.63
CA ASN A 143 -0.22 27.11 13.17
C ASN A 143 1.18 26.82 12.54
N GLN A 144 2.11 26.22 13.29
CA GLN A 144 3.40 25.75 12.77
C GLN A 144 3.55 24.24 12.90
N PHE A 145 4.06 23.60 11.85
CA PHE A 145 4.14 22.16 11.67
C PHE A 145 5.54 21.73 11.22
N ILE A 146 6.07 20.68 11.83
CA ILE A 146 7.26 19.96 11.37
C ILE A 146 6.81 18.56 11.01
N LEU A 147 6.99 18.17 9.76
CA LEU A 147 6.54 16.91 9.19
C LEU A 147 7.77 16.12 8.74
N MET A 148 7.82 14.84 9.02
CA MET A 148 8.95 13.96 8.76
C MET A 148 8.45 12.73 8.01
N LEU A 149 8.83 12.59 6.74
CA LEU A 149 8.46 11.48 5.86
C LEU A 149 9.70 10.80 5.23
N PRO A 150 9.56 9.59 4.67
CA PRO A 150 10.59 8.98 3.83
C PRO A 150 11.02 9.87 2.65
N ASP A 151 12.15 9.54 2.04
CA ASP A 151 12.70 10.19 0.84
C ASP A 151 12.19 9.58 -0.48
N ASP A 152 11.93 8.26 -0.53
CA ASP A 152 11.38 7.61 -1.71
C ASP A 152 9.94 8.10 -2.01
N PRO A 153 9.67 8.70 -3.19
CA PRO A 153 8.32 9.08 -3.61
C PRO A 153 7.31 7.94 -3.60
N ARG A 154 7.74 6.68 -3.75
CA ARG A 154 6.88 5.48 -3.66
C ARG A 154 6.32 5.28 -2.24
N GLU A 155 7.05 5.69 -1.20
CA GLU A 155 6.61 5.66 0.19
C GLU A 155 5.94 6.98 0.61
N PHE A 156 6.61 8.12 0.41
CA PHE A 156 6.13 9.37 1.00
C PHE A 156 4.89 9.92 0.30
N LEU A 157 4.69 9.74 -1.01
CA LEU A 157 3.49 10.29 -1.68
C LEU A 157 2.20 9.64 -1.17
N PRO A 158 2.08 8.30 -1.02
CA PRO A 158 0.95 7.68 -0.34
C PRO A 158 0.71 8.20 1.09
N ILE A 159 1.77 8.40 1.89
CA ILE A 159 1.63 8.92 3.27
C ILE A 159 1.17 10.39 3.25
N LEU A 160 1.72 11.18 2.33
CA LEU A 160 1.35 12.58 2.11
C LEU A 160 -0.12 12.72 1.71
N GLN A 161 -0.58 11.89 0.77
CA GLN A 161 -1.97 11.83 0.29
C GLN A 161 -2.95 11.34 1.37
N ARG A 162 -2.65 10.21 2.03
CA ARG A 162 -3.60 9.51 2.91
C ARG A 162 -3.65 10.08 4.34
N SER A 163 -2.55 10.64 4.82
CA SER A 163 -2.41 11.03 6.23
C SER A 163 -2.13 12.53 6.40
N VAL A 164 -1.14 13.06 5.68
CA VAL A 164 -0.66 14.44 5.90
C VAL A 164 -1.60 15.49 5.30
N ILE A 165 -2.15 15.29 4.10
CA ILE A 165 -3.10 16.22 3.49
C ILE A 165 -4.38 16.35 4.34
N PRO A 166 -5.04 15.26 4.78
CA PRO A 166 -6.17 15.35 5.71
C PRO A 166 -5.79 16.00 7.04
N TYR A 167 -4.59 15.75 7.57
CA TYR A 167 -4.10 16.38 8.80
C TYR A 167 -3.95 17.90 8.64
N LEU A 168 -3.22 18.37 7.61
CA LEU A 168 -3.04 19.80 7.34
C LEU A 168 -4.34 20.51 6.96
N ALA A 169 -5.28 19.82 6.32
CA ALA A 169 -6.58 20.38 5.95
C ALA A 169 -7.38 20.85 7.18
N LYS A 170 -7.25 20.19 8.34
CA LYS A 170 -7.88 20.63 9.61
C LYS A 170 -7.45 22.03 10.06
N PHE A 171 -6.28 22.49 9.63
CA PHE A 171 -5.70 23.79 9.97
C PHE A 171 -5.73 24.79 8.79
N ALA A 172 -6.18 24.34 7.61
CA ALA A 172 -6.34 25.18 6.43
C ALA A 172 -7.74 25.84 6.45
N GLY A 173 -7.89 26.93 7.21
CA GLY A 173 -9.14 27.71 7.35
C GLY A 173 -9.63 28.44 6.08
N ALA A 174 -9.26 27.96 4.90
CA ALA A 174 -9.77 28.35 3.59
C ALA A 174 -9.62 27.14 2.65
N GLY A 175 -10.73 26.63 2.14
CA GLY A 175 -10.74 25.48 1.25
C GLY A 175 -9.98 25.73 -0.05
N ALA A 176 -9.29 24.70 -0.53
CA ALA A 176 -8.48 24.77 -1.74
C ALA A 176 -8.76 23.60 -2.68
N ALA A 177 -8.56 23.82 -3.98
CA ALA A 177 -8.66 22.80 -5.00
C ALA A 177 -7.61 23.04 -6.09
N SER A 178 -7.01 21.96 -6.58
CA SER A 178 -6.03 21.98 -7.66
C SER A 178 -6.47 21.00 -8.75
N ARG A 179 -6.33 21.39 -10.02
CA ARG A 179 -6.59 20.56 -11.21
C ARG A 179 -5.43 20.73 -12.20
N THR A 180 -5.05 19.66 -12.88
CA THR A 180 -3.90 19.65 -13.79
C THR A 180 -4.35 19.21 -15.17
N VAL A 181 -4.28 20.09 -16.16
CA VAL A 181 -4.47 19.71 -17.57
C VAL A 181 -3.14 19.21 -18.13
N ASN A 182 -3.10 17.96 -18.56
CA ASN A 182 -1.92 17.35 -19.18
C ASN A 182 -1.87 17.69 -20.68
N VAL A 183 -0.70 18.09 -21.18
CA VAL A 183 -0.55 18.68 -22.51
C VAL A 183 0.66 18.11 -23.25
N PHE A 184 0.44 17.64 -24.47
CA PHE A 184 1.49 17.08 -25.34
C PHE A 184 1.38 17.63 -26.77
N GLY A 185 2.51 17.69 -27.49
CA GLY A 185 2.57 18.08 -28.91
C GLY A 185 2.53 19.58 -29.21
N LEU A 186 2.60 20.47 -28.20
CA LEU A 186 2.75 21.91 -28.36
C LEU A 186 4.04 22.39 -27.69
N GLY A 187 4.75 23.32 -28.33
CA GLY A 187 5.96 23.94 -27.77
C GLY A 187 5.64 25.00 -26.71
N GLN A 188 6.55 25.23 -25.76
CA GLN A 188 6.33 26.13 -24.62
C GLN A 188 5.87 27.54 -25.02
N ALA A 189 6.43 28.11 -26.09
CA ALA A 189 6.02 29.44 -26.60
C ALA A 189 4.55 29.46 -27.03
N GLN A 190 4.11 28.46 -27.82
CA GLN A 190 2.72 28.31 -28.27
C GLN A 190 1.76 28.06 -27.10
N LEU A 191 2.22 27.40 -26.04
CA LEU A 191 1.43 27.21 -24.82
C LEU A 191 1.25 28.53 -24.06
N ARG A 192 2.32 29.33 -23.88
CA ARG A 192 2.22 30.65 -23.24
C ARG A 192 1.35 31.62 -24.04
N GLU A 193 1.45 31.59 -25.37
CA GLU A 193 0.61 32.34 -26.30
C GLU A 193 -0.88 31.97 -26.17
N ARG A 194 -1.22 30.67 -26.25
CA ARG A 194 -2.61 30.20 -26.15
C ARG A 194 -3.24 30.44 -24.78
N LEU A 195 -2.47 30.27 -23.70
CA LEU A 195 -2.94 30.55 -22.34
C LEU A 195 -3.07 32.07 -22.11
N GLY A 196 -2.12 32.86 -22.60
CA GLY A 196 -2.17 34.33 -22.60
C GLY A 196 -2.39 34.90 -21.21
N SER A 197 -3.37 35.80 -21.08
CA SER A 197 -3.73 36.48 -19.82
C SER A 197 -4.13 35.54 -18.67
N MET A 198 -4.46 34.27 -18.95
CA MET A 198 -4.78 33.30 -17.88
C MET A 198 -3.58 33.06 -16.96
N LEU A 199 -2.35 33.15 -17.48
CA LEU A 199 -1.11 33.03 -16.70
C LEU A 199 -0.85 34.20 -15.72
N ALA A 200 -1.68 35.24 -15.74
CA ALA A 200 -1.65 36.38 -14.82
C ALA A 200 -2.82 36.38 -13.81
N ALA A 201 -3.69 35.35 -13.84
CA ALA A 201 -4.79 35.24 -12.89
C ALA A 201 -4.30 34.89 -11.48
N GLN A 202 -4.87 35.55 -10.46
CA GLN A 202 -4.46 35.38 -9.05
C GLN A 202 -5.28 34.33 -8.30
N ASN A 203 -6.55 34.13 -8.68
CA ASN A 203 -7.44 33.10 -8.14
C ASN A 203 -8.57 32.79 -9.14
N PRO A 204 -8.65 31.59 -9.74
CA PRO A 204 -7.62 30.54 -9.71
C PRO A 204 -6.29 31.01 -10.31
N THR A 205 -5.16 30.55 -9.77
CA THR A 205 -3.87 30.67 -10.46
C THR A 205 -3.79 29.70 -11.63
N VAL A 206 -3.05 30.06 -12.68
CA VAL A 206 -2.76 29.17 -13.81
C VAL A 206 -1.25 29.10 -14.05
N GLU A 207 -0.67 27.94 -13.80
CA GLU A 207 0.77 27.69 -13.80
C GLU A 207 1.14 26.70 -14.92
N LEU A 208 2.09 27.08 -15.79
CA LEU A 208 2.62 26.21 -16.84
C LEU A 208 3.96 25.59 -16.38
N ALA A 209 4.00 24.27 -16.22
CA ALA A 209 5.19 23.50 -15.89
C ALA A 209 5.57 22.51 -17.00
N ALA A 210 6.85 22.14 -17.06
CA ALA A 210 7.37 21.10 -17.95
C ALA A 210 7.56 19.78 -17.18
N ALA A 211 7.35 18.65 -17.86
CA ALA A 211 7.44 17.32 -17.27
C ALA A 211 7.95 16.29 -18.31
N ARG A 212 9.27 16.03 -18.32
CA ARG A 212 9.92 14.94 -19.09
C ARG A 212 9.37 14.73 -20.51
N GLY A 213 9.45 15.76 -21.36
CA GLY A 213 8.95 15.73 -22.75
C GLY A 213 7.50 16.18 -22.93
N GLU A 214 6.78 16.39 -21.83
CA GLU A 214 5.41 16.89 -21.80
C GLU A 214 5.29 18.25 -21.08
N PHE A 215 4.09 18.83 -21.09
CA PHE A 215 3.74 20.01 -20.29
C PHE A 215 2.49 19.74 -19.43
N THR A 216 2.38 20.45 -18.32
CA THR A 216 1.18 20.45 -17.47
C THR A 216 0.76 21.88 -17.20
N VAL A 217 -0.54 22.15 -17.33
CA VAL A 217 -1.16 23.44 -16.96
C VAL A 217 -1.98 23.21 -15.69
N ARG A 218 -1.44 23.66 -14.56
CA ARG A 218 -2.07 23.55 -13.25
C ARG A 218 -2.98 24.75 -13.01
N VAL A 219 -4.21 24.49 -12.60
CA VAL A 219 -5.23 25.47 -12.19
C VAL A 219 -5.48 25.26 -10.70
N ALA A 220 -5.33 26.30 -9.88
CA ALA A 220 -5.49 26.17 -8.44
C ALA A 220 -6.26 27.34 -7.83
N ALA A 221 -7.27 27.03 -7.03
CA ALA A 221 -8.15 28.02 -6.41
C ALA A 221 -8.15 27.92 -4.88
N LYS A 222 -8.50 29.04 -4.24
CA LYS A 222 -8.79 29.15 -2.81
C LYS A 222 -10.17 29.81 -2.64
N ALA A 223 -10.96 29.33 -1.70
CA ALA A 223 -12.29 29.84 -1.37
C ALA A 223 -12.58 29.59 0.12
N ALA A 224 -13.82 29.77 0.59
CA ALA A 224 -14.17 29.38 1.97
C ALA A 224 -14.18 27.85 2.08
N THR A 225 -14.87 27.17 1.15
CA THR A 225 -14.94 25.69 1.11
C THR A 225 -14.12 25.07 -0.02
N GLN A 226 -13.74 23.80 0.14
CA GLN A 226 -13.06 23.03 -0.92
C GLN A 226 -13.96 22.86 -2.16
N GLN A 227 -15.28 22.79 -1.95
CA GLN A 227 -16.26 22.68 -3.02
C GLN A 227 -16.32 23.97 -3.86
N GLU A 228 -16.39 25.15 -3.24
CA GLU A 228 -16.27 26.44 -3.96
C GLU A 228 -14.96 26.53 -4.76
N ALA A 229 -13.83 26.17 -4.15
CA ALA A 229 -12.54 26.18 -4.86
C ALA A 229 -12.56 25.25 -6.09
N ALA A 230 -13.19 24.08 -5.99
CA ALA A 230 -13.39 23.18 -7.13
C ALA A 230 -14.30 23.79 -8.21
N HIS A 231 -15.38 24.49 -7.82
CA HIS A 231 -16.25 25.22 -8.74
C HIS A 231 -15.51 26.37 -9.46
N LEU A 232 -14.60 27.10 -8.77
CA LEU A 232 -13.77 28.14 -9.39
C LEU A 232 -12.77 27.57 -10.42
N CYS A 233 -12.17 26.40 -10.14
CA CYS A 233 -11.25 25.74 -11.08
C CYS A 233 -11.95 25.25 -12.36
N ALA A 234 -13.21 24.80 -12.28
CA ALA A 234 -13.92 24.14 -13.38
C ALA A 234 -14.01 24.96 -14.70
N PRO A 235 -14.49 26.23 -14.73
CA PRO A 235 -14.57 27.00 -15.97
C PRO A 235 -13.19 27.34 -16.55
N VAL A 236 -12.18 27.56 -15.70
CA VAL A 236 -10.79 27.83 -16.13
C VAL A 236 -10.19 26.60 -16.80
N VAL A 237 -10.38 25.40 -16.22
CA VAL A 237 -10.00 24.12 -16.85
C VAL A 237 -10.70 23.90 -18.19
N GLN A 238 -12.01 24.21 -18.27
CA GLN A 238 -12.78 24.06 -19.51
C GLN A 238 -12.25 24.98 -20.62
N GLU A 239 -11.98 26.25 -20.31
CA GLU A 239 -11.43 27.23 -21.26
C GLU A 239 -10.00 26.86 -21.71
N ILE A 240 -9.14 26.39 -20.79
CA ILE A 240 -7.80 25.88 -21.14
C ILE A 240 -7.91 24.72 -22.11
N ARG A 241 -8.78 23.74 -21.84
CA ARG A 241 -9.01 22.60 -22.76
C ARG A 241 -9.57 23.07 -24.11
N ARG A 242 -10.41 24.12 -24.15
CA ARG A 242 -10.91 24.71 -25.41
C ARG A 242 -9.79 25.37 -26.24
N ARG A 243 -8.85 26.09 -25.62
CA ARG A 243 -7.75 26.77 -26.33
C ARG A 243 -6.62 25.84 -26.77
N LEU A 244 -6.36 24.78 -26.00
CA LEU A 244 -5.32 23.79 -26.30
C LEU A 244 -5.84 22.65 -27.21
N GLY A 245 -7.13 22.36 -27.19
CA GLY A 245 -7.76 21.38 -28.09
C GLY A 245 -7.18 19.97 -27.90
N PRO A 246 -6.93 19.21 -28.99
CA PRO A 246 -6.40 17.84 -28.91
C PRO A 246 -5.06 17.67 -28.19
N ALA A 247 -4.30 18.75 -28.00
CA ALA A 247 -3.05 18.75 -27.24
C ALA A 247 -3.29 18.53 -25.73
N ALA A 248 -4.41 19.04 -25.19
CA ALA A 248 -4.83 18.82 -23.81
C ALA A 248 -5.44 17.42 -23.66
N TYR A 249 -4.57 16.42 -23.52
CA TYR A 249 -4.94 15.01 -23.63
C TYR A 249 -5.57 14.42 -22.35
N GLY A 250 -5.32 15.02 -21.19
CA GLY A 250 -5.72 14.49 -19.89
C GLY A 250 -6.12 15.59 -18.90
N LEU A 251 -6.81 15.16 -17.85
CA LEU A 251 -7.12 15.96 -16.66
C LEU A 251 -6.73 15.10 -15.46
N ASP A 252 -5.94 15.67 -14.56
CA ASP A 252 -5.37 15.05 -13.35
C ASP A 252 -4.62 13.72 -13.62
N GLN A 253 -4.08 13.55 -14.83
CA GLN A 253 -3.38 12.31 -15.22
C GLN A 253 -1.95 12.29 -14.67
N ARG A 254 -1.76 11.55 -13.57
CA ARG A 254 -0.52 11.49 -12.79
C ARG A 254 0.58 10.67 -13.48
N GLU A 255 0.19 9.68 -14.29
CA GLU A 255 1.07 8.75 -15.00
C GLU A 255 1.48 9.25 -16.40
N GLY A 256 1.15 10.51 -16.72
CA GLY A 256 1.45 11.14 -17.99
C GLY A 256 0.85 10.42 -19.19
N LEU A 257 1.54 10.48 -20.33
CA LEU A 257 1.05 9.95 -21.59
C LEU A 257 1.02 8.43 -21.66
N ALA A 258 1.87 7.74 -20.90
CA ALA A 258 1.93 6.28 -20.85
C ALA A 258 0.69 5.68 -20.15
N GLY A 259 0.37 6.15 -18.94
CA GLY A 259 -0.86 5.74 -18.24
C GLY A 259 -2.12 6.17 -18.98
N ALA A 260 -2.10 7.38 -19.58
CA ALA A 260 -3.21 7.82 -20.43
C ALA A 260 -3.41 6.93 -21.68
N ALA A 261 -2.35 6.31 -22.22
CA ALA A 261 -2.44 5.34 -23.31
C ALA A 261 -2.97 3.97 -22.83
N LEU A 262 -2.45 3.44 -21.72
CA LEU A 262 -2.93 2.18 -21.13
C LEU A 262 -4.41 2.26 -20.73
N ALA A 263 -4.84 3.29 -20.01
CA ALA A 263 -6.23 3.50 -19.63
C ALA A 263 -7.18 3.70 -20.84
N ALA A 264 -6.65 4.08 -22.01
CA ALA A 264 -7.43 4.13 -23.25
C ALA A 264 -7.55 2.75 -23.92
N LEU A 265 -6.51 1.92 -23.84
CA LEU A 265 -6.50 0.52 -24.29
C LEU A 265 -7.44 -0.35 -23.45
N GLU A 266 -7.27 -0.30 -22.12
CA GLU A 266 -8.12 -0.95 -21.11
C GLU A 266 -9.60 -0.66 -21.39
N LYS A 267 -9.96 0.63 -21.51
CA LYS A 267 -11.33 1.09 -21.74
C LYS A 267 -11.97 0.59 -23.05
N ARG A 268 -11.17 0.07 -24.00
CA ARG A 268 -11.67 -0.58 -25.22
C ARG A 268 -11.44 -2.09 -25.25
N GLY A 269 -10.77 -2.67 -24.25
CA GLY A 269 -10.36 -4.06 -24.25
C GLY A 269 -9.36 -4.40 -25.37
N LEU A 270 -8.44 -3.48 -25.69
CA LEU A 270 -7.48 -3.63 -26.78
C LEU A 270 -6.07 -3.94 -26.26
N THR A 271 -5.44 -4.97 -26.81
CA THR A 271 -4.04 -5.32 -26.54
C THR A 271 -3.06 -4.64 -27.50
N LEU A 272 -1.83 -4.45 -27.06
CA LEU A 272 -0.74 -3.78 -27.77
C LEU A 272 0.49 -4.69 -27.88
N SER A 273 1.19 -4.63 -29.01
CA SER A 273 2.55 -5.11 -29.16
C SER A 273 3.42 -4.04 -29.80
N LEU A 274 4.67 -3.87 -29.34
CA LEU A 274 5.54 -2.78 -29.78
C LEU A 274 6.89 -3.24 -30.31
N ALA A 275 7.41 -2.53 -31.32
CA ALA A 275 8.73 -2.74 -31.90
C ALA A 275 9.47 -1.41 -32.09
N GLU A 276 10.59 -1.22 -31.42
CA GLU A 276 11.32 0.06 -31.45
C GLU A 276 12.78 -0.09 -31.89
N GLY A 277 13.19 0.71 -32.88
CA GLY A 277 14.55 0.72 -33.44
C GLY A 277 15.16 2.12 -33.40
N GLY A 278 16.27 2.26 -32.69
CA GLY A 278 16.95 3.54 -32.43
C GLY A 278 16.39 4.34 -31.25
N LEU A 279 15.44 3.76 -30.49
CA LEU A 279 14.90 4.29 -29.24
C LEU A 279 15.45 3.58 -27.98
N ASP A 280 16.27 2.55 -28.17
CA ASP A 280 16.96 1.81 -27.10
C ASP A 280 16.06 1.37 -25.92
N GLY A 281 14.84 0.92 -26.23
CA GLY A 281 13.85 0.44 -25.25
C GLY A 281 13.05 1.54 -24.53
N CYS A 282 13.15 2.81 -24.95
CA CYS A 282 12.52 3.93 -24.27
C CYS A 282 10.97 3.82 -24.19
N THR A 283 10.30 3.24 -25.19
CA THR A 283 8.84 3.07 -25.18
C THR A 283 8.42 1.98 -24.19
N ALA A 284 9.12 0.85 -24.19
CA ALA A 284 8.92 -0.22 -23.21
C ALA A 284 9.14 0.27 -21.77
N ALA A 285 10.28 0.92 -21.50
CA ALA A 285 10.64 1.46 -20.18
C ALA A 285 9.77 2.63 -19.70
N LEU A 286 8.89 3.20 -20.54
CA LEU A 286 7.83 4.12 -20.12
C LEU A 286 6.56 3.39 -19.69
N LEU A 287 6.27 2.23 -20.27
CA LEU A 287 5.10 1.40 -19.98
C LEU A 287 5.34 0.50 -18.76
N GLU A 288 6.49 -0.18 -18.70
CA GLU A 288 6.88 -1.12 -17.62
C GLU A 288 6.90 -0.49 -16.22
N ARG A 289 6.97 0.84 -16.13
CA ARG A 289 6.84 1.61 -14.86
C ARG A 289 5.41 1.63 -14.29
N LEU A 290 4.43 1.09 -15.02
CA LEU A 290 3.02 1.09 -14.68
C LEU A 290 2.58 -0.35 -14.38
N PRO A 291 2.12 -0.68 -13.15
CA PRO A 291 1.89 -2.08 -12.74
C PRO A 291 0.96 -2.90 -13.64
N GLN A 292 0.02 -2.25 -14.34
CA GLN A 292 -0.95 -2.90 -15.23
C GLN A 292 -0.41 -3.16 -16.65
N ALA A 293 0.81 -2.71 -16.99
CA ALA A 293 1.30 -2.76 -18.37
C ALA A 293 1.36 -4.18 -18.95
N GLY A 294 1.69 -5.20 -18.14
CA GLY A 294 1.77 -6.60 -18.59
C GLY A 294 0.43 -7.23 -19.02
N GLU A 295 -0.71 -6.68 -18.58
CA GLU A 295 -2.04 -7.16 -19.01
C GLU A 295 -2.34 -6.76 -20.46
N TRP A 296 -1.90 -5.55 -20.83
CA TRP A 296 -2.26 -4.86 -22.08
C TRP A 296 -1.14 -4.91 -23.13
N VAL A 297 0.13 -4.95 -22.72
CA VAL A 297 1.30 -5.04 -23.60
C VAL A 297 1.75 -6.49 -23.70
N ARG A 298 1.49 -7.13 -24.84
CA ARG A 298 1.70 -8.59 -25.05
C ARG A 298 3.06 -8.96 -25.65
N PHE A 299 3.76 -8.00 -26.23
CA PHE A 299 5.08 -8.21 -26.82
C PHE A 299 5.82 -6.88 -26.97
N SER A 300 7.12 -6.91 -26.74
CA SER A 300 8.04 -5.77 -26.88
C SER A 300 9.34 -6.26 -27.52
N VAL A 301 9.93 -5.48 -28.43
CA VAL A 301 11.27 -5.75 -28.96
C VAL A 301 12.02 -4.48 -29.33
N SER A 302 13.25 -4.36 -28.82
CA SER A 302 14.23 -3.37 -29.27
C SER A 302 14.88 -3.84 -30.58
N ALA A 303 14.13 -3.73 -31.67
CA ALA A 303 14.58 -4.11 -33.01
C ALA A 303 15.51 -3.03 -33.59
N GLY A 304 16.71 -2.89 -33.02
CA GLY A 304 17.72 -1.93 -33.47
C GLY A 304 18.15 -2.16 -34.92
N THR A 305 18.56 -3.39 -35.23
CA THR A 305 19.27 -3.75 -36.49
C THR A 305 18.35 -4.36 -37.57
N ALA A 306 18.80 -4.34 -38.83
CA ALA A 306 18.15 -5.06 -39.93
C ALA A 306 17.94 -6.56 -39.67
N ALA A 307 18.85 -7.20 -38.93
CA ALA A 307 18.74 -8.63 -38.59
C ALA A 307 17.53 -8.87 -37.68
N LEU A 308 17.39 -8.12 -36.58
CA LEU A 308 16.24 -8.24 -35.68
C LEU A 308 14.91 -7.90 -36.38
N LYS A 309 14.91 -6.91 -37.28
CA LYS A 309 13.74 -6.55 -38.10
C LYS A 309 13.34 -7.69 -39.05
N ARG A 310 14.31 -8.39 -39.65
CA ARG A 310 14.07 -9.55 -40.52
C ARG A 310 13.62 -10.78 -39.73
N ASP A 311 14.33 -11.12 -38.65
CA ASP A 311 14.24 -12.44 -38.02
C ASP A 311 13.14 -12.51 -36.95
N VAL A 312 12.95 -11.45 -36.17
CA VAL A 312 11.90 -11.38 -35.14
C VAL A 312 10.60 -10.82 -35.71
N LEU A 313 10.68 -9.71 -36.46
CA LEU A 313 9.52 -8.97 -36.97
C LEU A 313 9.13 -9.34 -38.42
N ARG A 314 9.83 -10.30 -39.04
CA ARG A 314 9.55 -10.80 -40.40
C ARG A 314 9.53 -9.72 -41.49
N VAL A 315 10.19 -8.57 -41.27
CA VAL A 315 10.27 -7.47 -42.24
C VAL A 315 11.00 -7.97 -43.49
N PRO A 316 10.40 -7.88 -44.69
CA PRO A 316 11.02 -8.45 -45.90
C PRO A 316 12.38 -7.83 -46.19
N GLU A 317 13.41 -8.66 -46.38
CA GLU A 317 14.78 -8.21 -46.69
C GLU A 317 14.84 -7.32 -47.94
N LYS A 318 14.00 -7.61 -48.94
CA LYS A 318 13.82 -6.80 -50.16
C LYS A 318 13.29 -5.40 -49.87
N LEU A 319 12.55 -5.20 -48.78
CA LEU A 319 12.02 -3.91 -48.35
C LEU A 319 13.11 -3.10 -47.63
N LEU A 320 13.81 -3.73 -46.67
CA LEU A 320 14.96 -3.13 -45.97
C LEU A 320 16.02 -2.64 -46.97
N LYS A 321 16.43 -3.49 -47.93
CA LYS A 321 17.42 -3.15 -48.97
C LYS A 321 16.95 -2.09 -49.97
N LYS A 322 15.64 -1.90 -50.16
CA LYS A 322 15.09 -0.93 -51.13
C LYS A 322 14.78 0.43 -50.53
N GLN A 323 14.22 0.46 -49.33
CA GLN A 323 13.68 1.67 -48.71
C GLN A 323 14.58 2.23 -47.60
N GLY A 324 15.54 1.44 -47.11
CA GLY A 324 16.32 1.76 -45.91
C GLY A 324 15.51 1.55 -44.63
N GLU A 325 16.22 1.41 -43.51
CA GLU A 325 15.62 1.00 -42.24
C GLU A 325 14.68 2.06 -41.64
N VAL A 326 15.01 3.34 -41.80
CA VAL A 326 14.17 4.47 -41.34
C VAL A 326 13.26 4.92 -42.49
N SER A 327 12.24 4.12 -42.80
CA SER A 327 11.29 4.38 -43.88
C SER A 327 9.85 3.97 -43.54
N ALA A 328 8.86 4.70 -44.06
CA ALA A 328 7.44 4.45 -43.77
C ALA A 328 6.98 3.00 -44.07
N PRO A 329 7.43 2.34 -45.16
CA PRO A 329 7.15 0.92 -45.38
C PRO A 329 7.77 -0.01 -44.35
N VAL A 330 8.98 0.29 -43.85
CA VAL A 330 9.64 -0.53 -42.81
C VAL A 330 8.97 -0.33 -41.46
N ALA A 331 8.59 0.89 -41.09
CA ALA A 331 7.77 1.15 -39.90
C ALA A 331 6.43 0.37 -39.95
N ALA A 332 5.73 0.40 -41.09
CA ALA A 332 4.51 -0.37 -41.30
C ALA A 332 4.72 -1.89 -41.17
N ALA A 333 5.82 -2.41 -41.73
CA ALA A 333 6.19 -3.82 -41.63
C ALA A 333 6.55 -4.23 -40.18
N MET A 334 7.28 -3.37 -39.46
CA MET A 334 7.60 -3.60 -38.03
C MET A 334 6.33 -3.61 -37.16
N ALA A 335 5.37 -2.72 -37.43
CA ALA A 335 4.10 -2.69 -36.69
C ALA A 335 3.28 -3.97 -36.93
N ALA A 336 3.18 -4.43 -38.19
CA ALA A 336 2.55 -5.72 -38.50
C ALA A 336 3.27 -6.90 -37.83
N GLY A 337 4.61 -6.95 -37.94
CA GLY A 337 5.42 -7.98 -37.31
C GLY A 337 5.29 -8.03 -35.78
N ALA A 338 5.22 -6.87 -35.12
CA ALA A 338 5.05 -6.79 -33.67
C ALA A 338 3.68 -7.34 -33.25
N ARG A 339 2.62 -6.89 -33.93
CA ARG A 339 1.24 -7.35 -33.72
C ARG A 339 1.11 -8.86 -33.86
N ASP A 340 1.63 -9.39 -34.96
CA ASP A 340 1.51 -10.80 -35.31
C ASP A 340 2.43 -11.70 -34.46
N ARG A 341 3.50 -11.14 -33.86
CA ARG A 341 4.40 -11.87 -32.94
C ARG A 341 3.89 -11.93 -31.50
N GLY A 342 3.09 -10.95 -31.07
CA GLY A 342 2.44 -10.89 -29.75
C GLY A 342 0.94 -11.20 -29.76
N GLU A 343 0.40 -11.64 -30.89
CA GLU A 343 -1.02 -11.99 -31.12
C GLU A 343 -2.04 -10.92 -30.65
N SER A 344 -1.66 -9.65 -30.77
CA SER A 344 -2.41 -8.52 -30.22
C SER A 344 -3.39 -7.87 -31.20
N ASP A 345 -4.26 -7.01 -30.68
CA ASP A 345 -5.15 -6.17 -31.49
C ASP A 345 -4.33 -5.14 -32.29
N LEU A 346 -3.40 -4.45 -31.63
CA LEU A 346 -2.65 -3.32 -32.17
C LEU A 346 -1.13 -3.56 -32.20
N GLY A 347 -0.53 -3.37 -33.37
CA GLY A 347 0.92 -3.27 -33.52
C GLY A 347 1.38 -1.82 -33.56
N LEU A 348 2.27 -1.44 -32.66
CA LEU A 348 3.01 -0.18 -32.69
C LEU A 348 4.44 -0.43 -33.17
N ALA A 349 4.98 0.46 -33.99
CA ALA A 349 6.40 0.50 -34.25
C ALA A 349 6.96 1.92 -34.29
N VAL A 350 8.22 2.04 -33.90
CA VAL A 350 9.02 3.26 -34.09
C VAL A 350 10.36 2.88 -34.71
N THR A 351 10.78 3.59 -35.75
CA THR A 351 12.15 3.48 -36.26
C THR A 351 12.72 4.86 -36.55
N GLY A 352 13.91 5.16 -36.04
CA GLY A 352 14.52 6.49 -36.20
C GLY A 352 16.03 6.49 -36.03
N ALA A 353 16.68 7.41 -36.75
CA ALA A 353 18.12 7.64 -36.65
C ALA A 353 18.37 8.73 -35.61
N LEU A 354 18.13 8.39 -34.34
CA LEU A 354 18.11 9.31 -33.18
C LEU A 354 19.38 9.26 -32.31
N GLY A 355 20.36 8.42 -32.64
CA GLY A 355 21.67 8.36 -31.95
C GLY A 355 21.91 7.13 -31.08
N GLY A 356 21.08 6.09 -31.18
CA GLY A 356 21.32 4.78 -30.56
C GLY A 356 22.50 4.01 -31.16
N ARG A 357 22.69 2.77 -30.69
CA ARG A 357 23.91 1.92 -30.73
C ARG A 357 24.59 1.63 -32.10
N GLU A 358 24.11 2.16 -33.22
CA GLU A 358 24.60 1.89 -34.59
C GLU A 358 25.55 2.97 -35.18
N GLY A 359 26.16 3.82 -34.36
CA GLY A 359 27.30 4.69 -34.74
C GLY A 359 27.02 5.84 -35.73
N GLY A 360 25.81 5.96 -36.26
CA GLY A 360 25.39 7.06 -37.13
C GLY A 360 25.14 8.36 -36.37
N LYS A 361 25.51 9.52 -36.94
CA LYS A 361 25.18 10.83 -36.36
C LYS A 361 23.65 11.00 -36.28
N PRO A 362 23.08 11.47 -35.14
CA PRO A 362 21.65 11.64 -35.00
C PRO A 362 21.11 12.64 -36.02
N THR A 363 20.06 12.23 -36.73
CA THR A 363 19.43 13.00 -37.80
C THR A 363 18.20 13.78 -37.35
N GLY A 364 17.67 13.48 -36.15
CA GLY A 364 16.36 13.94 -35.69
C GLY A 364 15.17 13.26 -36.38
N ARG A 365 15.39 12.36 -37.35
CA ARG A 365 14.32 11.73 -38.14
C ARG A 365 13.87 10.41 -37.52
N ALA A 366 12.59 10.31 -37.22
CA ALA A 366 11.93 9.07 -36.80
C ALA A 366 10.57 8.90 -37.50
N LEU A 367 10.12 7.65 -37.58
CA LEU A 367 8.84 7.25 -38.15
C LEU A 367 8.11 6.35 -37.15
N ILE A 368 6.85 6.67 -36.89
CA ILE A 368 5.94 5.89 -36.06
C ILE A 368 4.92 5.23 -36.98
N ALA A 369 4.60 3.97 -36.74
CA ALA A 369 3.48 3.27 -37.36
C ALA A 369 2.58 2.62 -36.31
N LEU A 370 1.27 2.69 -36.50
CA LEU A 370 0.26 1.91 -35.75
C LEU A 370 -0.54 1.07 -36.76
N TYR A 371 -0.79 -0.20 -36.44
CA TYR A 371 -1.54 -1.15 -37.28
C TYR A 371 -2.61 -1.88 -36.48
N ASP A 372 -3.86 -1.87 -36.94
CA ASP A 372 -5.02 -2.49 -36.26
C ASP A 372 -5.46 -3.85 -36.83
N GLY A 373 -4.60 -4.49 -37.63
CA GLY A 373 -4.96 -5.70 -38.39
C GLY A 373 -5.70 -5.43 -39.70
N ARG A 374 -5.95 -4.16 -40.08
CA ARG A 374 -6.61 -3.76 -41.33
C ARG A 374 -5.99 -2.53 -42.00
N GLN A 375 -5.68 -1.52 -41.20
CA GLN A 375 -5.14 -0.24 -41.65
C GLN A 375 -3.89 0.12 -40.85
N VAL A 376 -2.93 0.75 -41.54
CA VAL A 376 -1.73 1.33 -40.97
C VAL A 376 -1.86 2.85 -41.01
N TRP A 377 -1.60 3.49 -39.87
CA TRP A 377 -1.31 4.92 -39.77
C TRP A 377 0.19 5.10 -39.62
N VAL A 378 0.82 5.91 -40.46
CA VAL A 378 2.25 6.24 -40.37
C VAL A 378 2.41 7.73 -40.14
N ARG A 379 3.38 8.13 -39.33
CA ARG A 379 3.72 9.53 -39.06
C ARG A 379 5.23 9.73 -39.05
N GLU A 380 5.72 10.72 -39.79
CA GLU A 380 7.12 11.16 -39.67
C GLU A 380 7.28 12.24 -38.59
N LEU A 381 8.41 12.18 -37.89
CA LEU A 381 8.87 13.17 -36.92
C LEU A 381 10.19 13.77 -37.39
N SER A 382 10.26 15.10 -37.36
CA SER A 382 11.50 15.87 -37.49
C SER A 382 11.80 16.53 -36.14
N LEU A 383 12.65 15.89 -35.35
CA LEU A 383 13.08 16.33 -34.02
C LEU A 383 14.30 17.26 -34.12
N SER A 384 14.54 18.05 -33.08
CA SER A 384 15.64 19.01 -33.07
C SER A 384 16.98 18.31 -32.96
N LYS A 385 17.86 18.54 -33.96
CA LYS A 385 19.25 18.06 -33.99
C LYS A 385 20.16 18.70 -32.93
N LYS A 386 19.65 19.67 -32.15
CA LYS A 386 20.35 20.26 -31.00
C LYS A 386 20.08 19.50 -29.71
N ASP A 387 19.02 18.69 -29.68
CA ASP A 387 18.58 17.97 -28.49
C ASP A 387 19.42 16.68 -28.36
N PRO A 388 19.83 16.26 -27.16
CA PRO A 388 20.63 15.05 -27.00
C PRO A 388 19.83 13.80 -27.43
N PRO A 389 20.49 12.69 -27.83
CA PRO A 389 19.84 11.47 -28.29
C PRO A 389 18.69 11.00 -27.40
N GLN A 390 18.89 10.97 -26.09
CA GLN A 390 17.90 10.54 -25.10
C GLN A 390 16.64 11.42 -25.11
N ALA A 391 16.76 12.72 -25.37
CA ALA A 391 15.62 13.63 -25.50
C ALA A 391 14.87 13.41 -26.83
N GLN A 392 15.59 13.12 -27.91
CA GLN A 392 14.97 12.74 -29.19
C GLN A 392 14.21 11.40 -29.07
N GLN A 393 14.81 10.41 -28.43
CA GLN A 393 14.22 9.09 -28.18
C GLN A 393 12.95 9.20 -27.32
N LEU A 394 13.00 9.96 -26.22
CA LEU A 394 11.85 10.24 -25.37
C LEU A 394 10.72 10.96 -26.13
N ALA A 395 11.04 11.95 -26.95
CA ALA A 395 10.05 12.66 -27.77
C ALA A 395 9.39 11.75 -28.83
N ALA A 396 10.13 10.78 -29.37
CA ALA A 396 9.60 9.77 -30.29
C ALA A 396 8.70 8.75 -29.56
N ALA A 397 9.14 8.22 -28.42
CA ALA A 397 8.38 7.28 -27.60
C ALA A 397 7.04 7.88 -27.13
N LEU A 398 7.06 9.11 -26.59
CA LEU A 398 5.85 9.85 -26.22
C LEU A 398 4.95 10.12 -27.44
N SER A 399 5.52 10.48 -28.59
CA SER A 399 4.73 10.66 -29.82
C SER A 399 4.07 9.37 -30.31
N ALA A 400 4.65 8.20 -30.02
CA ALA A 400 4.08 6.90 -30.33
C ALA A 400 2.94 6.54 -29.38
N LEU A 401 3.12 6.77 -28.07
CA LEU A 401 2.08 6.62 -27.05
C LEU A 401 0.90 7.58 -27.29
N ALA A 402 1.15 8.80 -27.78
CA ALA A 402 0.11 9.73 -28.21
C ALA A 402 -0.79 9.15 -29.30
N LEU A 403 -0.22 8.44 -30.28
CA LEU A 403 -0.96 7.83 -31.39
C LEU A 403 -1.80 6.65 -30.90
N VAL A 404 -1.24 5.77 -30.06
CA VAL A 404 -1.99 4.68 -29.39
C VAL A 404 -3.18 5.25 -28.62
N ARG A 405 -2.94 6.26 -27.76
CA ARG A 405 -3.98 6.93 -26.99
C ARG A 405 -5.05 7.56 -27.89
N GLN A 406 -4.66 8.21 -28.99
CA GLN A 406 -5.61 8.84 -29.91
C GLN A 406 -6.48 7.81 -30.63
N TYR A 407 -5.92 6.68 -31.06
CA TYR A 407 -6.67 5.57 -31.65
C TYR A 407 -7.62 4.96 -30.61
N ALA A 408 -7.10 4.62 -29.43
CA ALA A 408 -7.85 3.99 -28.35
C ALA A 408 -8.90 4.92 -27.70
N ALA A 409 -8.75 6.25 -27.79
CA ALA A 409 -9.78 7.20 -27.36
C ALA A 409 -10.86 7.49 -28.43
N SER A 410 -10.64 7.14 -29.70
CA SER A 410 -11.52 7.55 -30.81
C SER A 410 -12.68 6.58 -31.05
N PRO A 411 -13.96 7.01 -30.97
CA PRO A 411 -15.12 6.15 -31.22
C PRO A 411 -15.36 5.83 -32.71
N GLN A 412 -14.60 6.46 -33.61
CA GLN A 412 -14.54 6.16 -35.05
C GLN A 412 -13.07 5.87 -35.43
N PRO A 413 -12.79 5.19 -36.56
CA PRO A 413 -11.43 5.00 -37.04
C PRO A 413 -10.71 6.35 -37.24
N LEU A 414 -9.41 6.40 -36.92
CA LEU A 414 -8.61 7.59 -37.22
C LEU A 414 -8.53 7.81 -38.76
N PRO A 415 -8.61 9.06 -39.25
CA PRO A 415 -8.39 9.36 -40.65
C PRO A 415 -6.93 9.05 -41.06
N GLY A 416 -6.67 8.94 -42.37
CA GLY A 416 -5.32 8.69 -42.91
C GLY A 416 -4.88 7.21 -42.93
N GLY A 417 -5.64 6.29 -42.34
CA GLY A 417 -5.32 4.86 -42.33
C GLY A 417 -5.39 4.21 -43.72
N VAL A 418 -4.32 3.54 -44.15
CA VAL A 418 -4.25 2.84 -45.45
C VAL A 418 -4.07 1.33 -45.26
N ALA A 419 -4.49 0.51 -46.22
CA ALA A 419 -4.27 -0.94 -46.17
C ALA A 419 -2.77 -1.29 -46.09
N LEU A 420 -2.41 -2.39 -45.41
CA LEU A 420 -1.02 -2.77 -45.16
C LEU A 420 -0.20 -2.89 -46.45
N GLU A 421 -0.75 -3.51 -47.50
CA GLU A 421 -0.08 -3.66 -48.80
C GLU A 421 0.19 -2.31 -49.47
N ALA A 422 -0.67 -1.31 -49.24
CA ALA A 422 -0.46 0.05 -49.70
C ALA A 422 0.63 0.76 -48.90
N ALA A 423 0.69 0.58 -47.58
CA ALA A 423 1.77 1.09 -46.73
C ALA A 423 3.13 0.48 -47.12
N LEU A 424 3.20 -0.84 -47.28
CA LEU A 424 4.40 -1.57 -47.74
C LEU A 424 4.84 -1.16 -49.16
N ALA A 425 3.89 -0.76 -50.02
CA ALA A 425 4.18 -0.19 -51.34
C ALA A 425 4.64 1.28 -51.31
N GLY A 426 4.69 1.93 -50.15
CA GLY A 426 5.06 3.36 -50.01
C GLY A 426 3.93 4.34 -50.33
N LYS A 427 2.66 3.93 -50.15
CA LYS A 427 1.47 4.78 -50.35
C LYS A 427 0.80 5.24 -49.04
N ALA A 428 1.40 4.94 -47.89
CA ALA A 428 1.05 5.65 -46.66
C ALA A 428 1.65 7.05 -46.73
N ASP A 429 0.82 8.08 -46.61
CA ASP A 429 1.30 9.45 -46.42
C ASP A 429 1.76 9.61 -44.96
N PRO A 430 3.03 9.99 -44.70
CA PRO A 430 3.50 10.23 -43.34
C PRO A 430 3.08 11.60 -42.78
N GLY A 431 2.35 12.42 -43.55
CA GLY A 431 1.81 13.73 -43.16
C GLY A 431 0.34 13.70 -42.72
N ASP A 432 0.02 14.57 -41.75
CA ASP A 432 -1.32 15.05 -41.38
C ASP A 432 -2.47 14.01 -41.21
N ALA A 433 -2.38 13.22 -40.13
CA ALA A 433 -3.50 12.46 -39.56
C ALA A 433 -4.01 13.05 -38.21
N LEU A 434 -4.03 14.38 -38.06
CA LEU A 434 -4.77 15.06 -36.98
C LEU A 434 -5.84 15.99 -37.58
N PRO A 435 -7.14 15.80 -37.25
CA PRO A 435 -8.16 16.77 -37.63
C PRO A 435 -7.94 18.12 -36.96
N GLN A 436 -7.83 19.18 -37.76
CA GLN A 436 -8.24 20.50 -37.27
C GLN A 436 -9.78 20.52 -37.14
N PRO A 437 -10.35 21.29 -36.20
CA PRO A 437 -11.80 21.34 -36.00
C PRO A 437 -12.51 21.85 -37.29
N PRO A 438 -13.65 21.26 -37.67
CA PRO A 438 -14.28 21.54 -38.96
C PRO A 438 -14.84 22.96 -39.04
N ALA A 439 -14.37 23.73 -40.02
CA ALA A 439 -14.93 25.02 -40.37
C ALA A 439 -16.22 24.84 -41.20
N GLY A 440 -17.37 24.83 -40.53
CA GLY A 440 -18.68 25.25 -41.05
C GLY A 440 -19.29 24.51 -42.26
N GLY A 441 -20.30 23.67 -41.98
CA GLY A 441 -21.43 23.43 -42.90
C GLY A 441 -21.33 22.23 -43.85
N GLY A 442 -22.41 21.42 -43.91
CA GLY A 442 -22.58 20.30 -44.83
C GLY A 442 -23.57 19.25 -44.30
N GLU A 443 -24.58 18.88 -45.09
CA GLU A 443 -25.65 17.96 -44.65
C GLU A 443 -25.28 16.47 -44.77
N PRO A 444 -25.88 15.58 -43.94
CA PRO A 444 -25.57 14.15 -43.93
C PRO A 444 -26.43 13.31 -44.89
N LEU A 445 -25.84 12.88 -46.02
CA LEU A 445 -26.47 11.88 -46.91
C LEU A 445 -26.56 10.49 -46.25
N HIS A 446 -27.79 10.03 -45.96
CA HIS A 446 -28.05 8.68 -45.46
C HIS A 446 -28.24 7.67 -46.60
N GLY A 447 -27.48 6.57 -46.56
CA GLY A 447 -27.74 5.35 -47.34
C GLY A 447 -28.23 4.21 -46.42
N PRO A 448 -29.27 3.44 -46.78
CA PRO A 448 -29.84 2.44 -45.88
C PRO A 448 -28.96 1.21 -45.74
N LYS A 449 -28.67 0.80 -44.50
CA LYS A 449 -28.20 -0.54 -44.15
C LYS A 449 -29.21 -1.16 -43.18
N ASN A 450 -29.65 -2.39 -43.47
CA ASN A 450 -30.74 -3.05 -42.74
C ASN A 450 -30.46 -3.10 -41.23
N LYS A 451 -31.30 -2.41 -40.44
CA LYS A 451 -31.23 -2.44 -38.99
C LYS A 451 -31.68 -3.81 -38.50
N ARG A 452 -30.74 -4.66 -38.04
CA ARG A 452 -31.08 -5.75 -37.10
C ARG A 452 -31.86 -5.11 -35.92
N PRO A 453 -32.95 -5.71 -35.43
CA PRO A 453 -33.77 -5.10 -34.38
C PRO A 453 -32.93 -4.89 -33.11
N PHE A 454 -33.27 -3.88 -32.31
CA PHE A 454 -32.47 -3.49 -31.14
C PHE A 454 -32.19 -4.65 -30.18
N LEU A 455 -33.21 -5.50 -29.95
CA LEU A 455 -33.10 -6.72 -29.13
C LEU A 455 -32.02 -7.69 -29.61
N ALA A 456 -31.77 -7.79 -30.93
CA ALA A 456 -30.73 -8.66 -31.51
C ALA A 456 -29.29 -8.20 -31.22
N LYS A 457 -29.10 -7.01 -30.60
CA LYS A 457 -27.79 -6.56 -30.10
C LYS A 457 -27.52 -6.99 -28.66
N ILE A 458 -28.58 -7.22 -27.88
CA ILE A 458 -28.54 -7.47 -26.43
C ILE A 458 -28.75 -8.96 -26.15
N PHE A 459 -29.79 -9.55 -26.74
CA PHE A 459 -30.12 -10.96 -26.61
C PHE A 459 -29.51 -11.79 -27.76
N PRO A 460 -29.07 -13.04 -27.50
CA PRO A 460 -28.64 -13.95 -28.55
C PRO A 460 -29.69 -14.08 -29.67
N TRP A 461 -29.26 -13.93 -30.92
CA TRP A 461 -30.15 -13.96 -32.07
C TRP A 461 -29.84 -15.13 -33.01
N ARG A 462 -30.87 -15.63 -33.70
CA ARG A 462 -30.74 -16.79 -34.59
C ARG A 462 -29.87 -16.43 -35.79
N GLY A 463 -28.68 -17.03 -35.86
CA GLY A 463 -27.65 -16.73 -36.87
C GLY A 463 -26.47 -15.89 -36.36
N ASP A 464 -26.40 -15.58 -35.06
CA ASP A 464 -25.17 -15.08 -34.44
C ASP A 464 -24.12 -16.21 -34.33
N PRO A 465 -22.81 -15.91 -34.49
CA PRO A 465 -21.74 -16.88 -34.25
C PRO A 465 -21.60 -17.22 -32.76
N VAL A 466 -21.07 -18.41 -32.44
CA VAL A 466 -20.99 -18.95 -31.06
C VAL A 466 -20.36 -17.97 -30.06
N GLY A 467 -19.27 -17.29 -30.44
CA GLY A 467 -18.63 -16.28 -29.59
C GLY A 467 -19.48 -15.02 -29.35
N GLU A 468 -20.33 -14.62 -30.30
CA GLU A 468 -21.26 -13.49 -30.10
C GLU A 468 -22.44 -13.89 -29.21
N VAL A 469 -22.93 -15.13 -29.33
CA VAL A 469 -23.91 -15.73 -28.40
C VAL A 469 -23.35 -15.76 -26.99
N ALA A 470 -22.14 -16.29 -26.79
CA ALA A 470 -21.46 -16.33 -25.49
C ALA A 470 -21.28 -14.92 -24.90
N ARG A 471 -20.76 -13.96 -25.68
CA ARG A 471 -20.58 -12.57 -25.24
C ARG A 471 -21.90 -11.90 -24.82
N LYS A 472 -23.01 -12.18 -25.51
CA LYS A 472 -24.35 -11.68 -25.14
C LYS A 472 -24.89 -12.32 -23.87
N LEU A 473 -24.67 -13.63 -23.67
CA LEU A 473 -25.02 -14.32 -22.43
C LEU A 473 -24.21 -13.78 -21.23
N VAL A 474 -22.90 -13.58 -21.37
CA VAL A 474 -22.05 -12.98 -20.33
C VAL A 474 -22.51 -11.56 -20.00
N LEU A 475 -22.85 -10.73 -21.00
CA LEU A 475 -23.40 -9.39 -20.77
C LEU A 475 -24.74 -9.43 -20.02
N LEU A 476 -25.63 -10.37 -20.33
CA LEU A 476 -26.90 -10.54 -19.62
C LEU A 476 -26.67 -10.99 -18.16
N VAL A 477 -25.75 -11.92 -17.92
CA VAL A 477 -25.36 -12.34 -16.55
C VAL A 477 -24.77 -11.16 -15.77
N ALA A 478 -23.86 -10.40 -16.38
CA ALA A 478 -23.26 -9.21 -15.74
C ALA A 478 -24.31 -8.14 -15.41
N LEU A 479 -25.30 -7.92 -16.28
CA LEU A 479 -26.43 -7.02 -16.00
C LEU A 479 -27.35 -7.54 -14.88
N CYS A 480 -27.56 -8.86 -14.79
CA CYS A 480 -28.32 -9.46 -13.69
C CYS A 480 -27.57 -9.33 -12.35
N VAL A 481 -26.26 -9.58 -12.32
CA VAL A 481 -25.39 -9.38 -11.14
C VAL A 481 -25.39 -7.91 -10.73
N PHE A 482 -25.16 -6.98 -11.66
CA PHE A 482 -25.23 -5.54 -11.38
C PHE A 482 -26.59 -5.12 -10.81
N GLY A 483 -27.69 -5.61 -11.39
CA GLY A 483 -29.04 -5.37 -10.87
C GLY A 483 -29.26 -5.93 -9.47
N ALA A 484 -28.75 -7.12 -9.18
CA ALA A 484 -28.81 -7.73 -7.85
C ALA A 484 -27.98 -6.96 -6.81
N SER A 485 -26.75 -6.57 -7.15
CA SER A 485 -25.87 -5.76 -6.28
C SER A 485 -26.45 -4.36 -6.02
N ALA A 486 -27.00 -3.70 -7.04
CA ALA A 486 -27.67 -2.41 -6.87
C ALA A 486 -28.93 -2.54 -6.02
N GLY A 487 -29.75 -3.58 -6.23
CA GLY A 487 -30.92 -3.88 -5.40
C GLY A 487 -30.56 -4.18 -3.94
N TYR A 488 -29.46 -4.91 -3.71
CA TYR A 488 -28.94 -5.19 -2.37
C TYR A 488 -28.50 -3.91 -1.65
N LEU A 489 -27.76 -3.02 -2.31
CA LEU A 489 -27.34 -1.74 -1.74
C LEU A 489 -28.53 -0.82 -1.42
N VAL A 490 -29.53 -0.74 -2.31
CA VAL A 490 -30.76 0.01 -2.06
C VAL A 490 -31.54 -0.60 -0.88
N ASN A 491 -31.63 -1.93 -0.78
CA ASN A 491 -32.28 -2.60 0.34
C ASN A 491 -31.53 -2.34 1.67
N TYR A 492 -30.19 -2.39 1.67
CA TYR A 492 -29.37 -2.09 2.84
C TYR A 492 -29.62 -0.66 3.35
N GLN A 493 -29.68 0.33 2.44
CA GLN A 493 -29.95 1.72 2.78
C GLN A 493 -31.38 1.94 3.29
N LEU A 494 -32.36 1.27 2.69
CA LEU A 494 -33.76 1.31 3.13
C LEU A 494 -33.94 0.65 4.52
N GLN A 495 -33.23 -0.44 4.81
CA GLN A 495 -33.22 -1.04 6.15
C GLN A 495 -32.62 -0.09 7.19
N GLN A 496 -31.52 0.61 6.88
CA GLN A 496 -30.93 1.60 7.79
C GLN A 496 -31.89 2.79 8.03
N GLN A 497 -32.59 3.27 7.00
CA GLN A 497 -33.58 4.35 7.16
C GLN A 497 -34.80 3.93 7.97
N ARG A 498 -35.32 2.71 7.78
CA ARG A 498 -36.42 2.18 8.60
C ARG A 498 -36.01 2.03 10.06
N GLN A 499 -34.81 1.51 10.31
CA GLN A 499 -34.29 1.33 11.66
C GLN A 499 -34.19 2.67 12.40
N THR A 500 -33.57 3.70 11.80
CA THR A 500 -33.47 5.03 12.43
C THR A 500 -34.85 5.67 12.67
N GLY A 501 -35.80 5.49 11.74
CA GLY A 501 -37.17 6.00 11.92
C GLY A 501 -37.91 5.33 13.08
N LEU A 502 -37.76 4.01 13.22
CA LEU A 502 -38.33 3.25 14.33
C LEU A 502 -37.68 3.62 15.67
N GLU A 503 -36.36 3.78 15.71
CA GLU A 503 -35.64 4.22 16.92
C GLU A 503 -36.08 5.63 17.37
N GLU A 504 -36.34 6.53 16.42
CA GLU A 504 -36.85 7.87 16.71
C GLU A 504 -38.30 7.85 17.23
N GLU A 505 -39.17 7.03 16.62
CA GLU A 505 -40.58 6.81 17.04
C GLU A 505 -40.68 6.20 18.46
N LEU A 506 -39.90 5.14 18.74
CA LEU A 506 -39.88 4.49 20.07
C LEU A 506 -39.35 5.42 21.15
N ARG A 507 -38.33 6.24 20.83
CA ARG A 507 -37.76 7.23 21.74
C ARG A 507 -38.68 8.43 21.95
N GLU A 508 -39.45 8.86 20.95
CA GLU A 508 -40.48 9.88 21.12
C GLU A 508 -41.59 9.38 22.05
N MET A 509 -42.04 8.12 21.91
CA MET A 509 -42.99 7.52 22.85
C MET A 509 -42.44 7.46 24.28
N TYR A 510 -41.20 7.00 24.47
CA TYR A 510 -40.58 6.94 25.81
C TYR A 510 -40.43 8.32 26.44
N ASN A 511 -39.79 9.25 25.74
CA ASN A 511 -39.53 10.60 26.26
C ASN A 511 -40.81 11.40 26.50
N THR A 512 -41.86 11.19 25.68
CA THR A 512 -43.16 11.85 25.90
C THR A 512 -43.80 11.36 27.18
N ALA A 513 -43.76 10.06 27.48
CA ALA A 513 -44.36 9.48 28.69
C ALA A 513 -43.52 9.74 29.95
N ALA A 514 -42.18 9.67 29.84
CA ALA A 514 -41.24 9.97 30.93
C ALA A 514 -41.16 11.47 31.26
N GLY A 515 -41.49 12.36 30.31
CA GLY A 515 -41.51 13.82 30.49
C GLY A 515 -42.81 14.38 31.08
N LEU A 516 -43.77 13.53 31.46
CA LEU A 516 -44.99 13.95 32.15
C LEU A 516 -44.73 14.18 33.65
N ASP A 517 -45.51 15.07 34.25
CA ASP A 517 -45.56 15.22 35.72
C ASP A 517 -46.09 13.89 36.32
N PRO A 518 -45.49 13.32 37.39
CA PRO A 518 -45.95 12.07 38.00
C PRO A 518 -47.41 12.03 38.45
N ASP A 519 -48.04 13.18 38.73
CA ASP A 519 -49.48 13.26 39.03
C ASP A 519 -50.37 13.26 37.76
N THR A 520 -49.79 13.18 36.55
CA THR A 520 -50.52 13.10 35.28
C THR A 520 -51.06 11.68 35.04
N PRO A 521 -52.37 11.48 34.87
CA PRO A 521 -52.91 10.16 34.53
C PRO A 521 -52.51 9.74 33.12
N VAL A 522 -51.53 8.84 33.02
CA VAL A 522 -51.23 8.08 31.79
C VAL A 522 -52.30 7.00 31.62
N GLU A 523 -52.88 6.90 30.43
CA GLU A 523 -53.84 5.84 30.10
C GLU A 523 -53.07 4.53 29.87
N VAL A 524 -53.26 3.54 30.76
CA VAL A 524 -52.56 2.24 30.69
C VAL A 524 -53.37 1.22 29.89
N PRO A 525 -52.74 0.39 29.02
CA PRO A 525 -53.44 -0.60 28.21
C PRO A 525 -54.19 -1.69 29.00
N ASP A 526 -55.22 -2.26 28.40
CA ASP A 526 -55.90 -3.45 28.92
C ASP A 526 -54.90 -4.61 29.09
N GLY A 527 -54.66 -5.04 30.34
CA GLY A 527 -53.72 -6.10 30.68
C GLY A 527 -52.33 -5.64 31.12
N TYR A 528 -52.09 -4.33 31.26
CA TYR A 528 -50.83 -3.77 31.79
C TYR A 528 -50.47 -4.39 33.17
N PRO A 529 -49.24 -4.91 33.38
CA PRO A 529 -48.88 -5.57 34.64
C PRO A 529 -48.90 -4.66 35.87
N GLU A 530 -49.29 -5.21 37.02
CA GLU A 530 -49.24 -4.50 38.29
C GLU A 530 -47.80 -4.21 38.69
N GLY A 531 -47.52 -2.96 39.07
CA GLY A 531 -46.18 -2.49 39.44
C GLY A 531 -45.35 -1.91 38.29
N TYR A 532 -45.76 -2.06 37.02
CA TYR A 532 -45.05 -1.41 35.91
C TYR A 532 -45.17 0.13 35.98
N GLN A 533 -44.07 0.84 35.72
CA GLN A 533 -44.02 2.30 35.70
C GLN A 533 -44.85 2.86 34.54
N ALA A 534 -45.59 3.94 34.77
CA ALA A 534 -46.48 4.54 33.77
C ALA A 534 -45.78 4.95 32.46
N LYS A 535 -44.49 5.31 32.51
CA LYS A 535 -43.69 5.71 31.33
C LYS A 535 -43.49 4.61 30.27
N PHE A 536 -43.73 3.34 30.61
CA PHE A 536 -43.67 2.22 29.66
C PHE A 536 -45.01 1.86 29.01
N ALA A 537 -46.12 2.54 29.35
CA ALA A 537 -47.47 2.20 28.87
C ALA A 537 -47.57 2.09 27.34
N SER A 538 -47.14 3.12 26.61
CA SER A 538 -47.18 3.16 25.13
C SER A 538 -46.24 2.13 24.49
N LEU A 539 -45.08 1.88 25.10
CA LEU A 539 -44.14 0.86 24.63
C LEU A 539 -44.69 -0.55 24.82
N TYR A 540 -45.42 -0.80 25.92
CA TYR A 540 -46.10 -2.07 26.17
C TYR A 540 -47.28 -2.30 25.22
N GLU A 541 -48.03 -1.26 24.85
CA GLU A 541 -49.09 -1.36 23.84
C GLU A 541 -48.53 -1.76 22.47
N ALA A 542 -47.38 -1.17 22.08
CA ALA A 542 -46.68 -1.54 20.86
C ALA A 542 -46.03 -2.94 20.95
N ASN A 543 -45.44 -3.29 22.10
CA ASN A 543 -44.89 -4.61 22.37
C ASN A 543 -44.90 -4.97 23.86
N SER A 544 -45.74 -5.95 24.24
CA SER A 544 -45.85 -6.48 25.60
C SER A 544 -44.57 -7.11 26.18
N ASP A 545 -43.56 -7.35 25.36
CA ASP A 545 -42.29 -7.97 25.75
C ASP A 545 -41.26 -6.92 26.25
N VAL A 546 -41.64 -5.64 26.36
CA VAL A 546 -40.76 -4.58 26.88
C VAL A 546 -40.32 -4.84 28.32
N ALA A 547 -39.02 -4.66 28.57
CA ALA A 547 -38.34 -4.92 29.84
C ALA A 547 -37.72 -3.65 30.44
N GLY A 548 -37.46 -2.63 29.63
CA GLY A 548 -36.95 -1.35 30.09
C GLY A 548 -36.47 -0.44 28.97
N TRP A 549 -35.80 0.65 29.33
CA TRP A 549 -35.10 1.57 28.42
C TRP A 549 -33.63 1.68 28.82
N LEU A 550 -32.72 1.47 27.86
CA LEU A 550 -31.28 1.51 28.05
C LEU A 550 -30.69 2.72 27.33
N SER A 551 -30.04 3.60 28.07
CA SER A 551 -29.32 4.76 27.53
C SER A 551 -27.95 4.97 28.16
N ILE A 552 -27.03 5.49 27.36
CA ILE A 552 -25.72 5.98 27.79
C ILE A 552 -25.57 7.39 27.23
N ASP A 553 -25.52 8.37 28.14
CA ASP A 553 -25.61 9.78 27.78
C ASP A 553 -24.46 10.22 26.85
N GLY A 554 -24.80 10.97 25.80
CA GLY A 554 -23.85 11.42 24.77
C GLY A 554 -23.51 10.39 23.69
N THR A 555 -24.07 9.17 23.71
CA THR A 555 -23.80 8.10 22.73
C THR A 555 -25.02 7.77 21.85
N GLN A 556 -24.85 6.87 20.87
CA GLN A 556 -25.95 6.22 20.14
C GLN A 556 -26.59 5.05 20.90
N VAL A 557 -26.16 4.72 22.12
CA VAL A 557 -26.85 3.71 22.96
C VAL A 557 -28.04 4.39 23.63
N ASN A 558 -29.22 4.24 23.02
CA ASN A 558 -30.48 4.84 23.48
C ASN A 558 -31.66 4.06 22.86
N TYR A 559 -32.05 2.95 23.50
CA TYR A 559 -32.93 1.93 22.94
C TYR A 559 -33.88 1.31 23.97
N PRO A 560 -35.08 0.84 23.58
CA PRO A 560 -35.86 -0.05 24.42
C PRO A 560 -35.18 -1.42 24.51
N VAL A 561 -35.34 -2.08 25.66
CA VAL A 561 -34.91 -3.45 25.90
C VAL A 561 -36.14 -4.34 26.03
N VAL A 562 -36.07 -5.56 25.51
CA VAL A 562 -37.13 -6.57 25.60
C VAL A 562 -36.67 -7.81 26.38
N HIS A 563 -37.61 -8.52 27.02
CA HIS A 563 -37.35 -9.80 27.70
C HIS A 563 -38.27 -10.88 27.11
N TYR A 564 -37.70 -12.05 26.84
CA TYR A 564 -38.40 -13.12 26.13
C TYR A 564 -37.96 -14.51 26.60
N GLN A 565 -38.66 -15.55 26.16
CA GLN A 565 -38.45 -16.94 26.59
C GLN A 565 -37.13 -17.55 26.07
N ASP A 566 -36.44 -16.88 25.15
CA ASP A 566 -35.18 -17.31 24.55
C ASP A 566 -34.34 -16.11 24.07
N ASN A 567 -33.04 -16.34 23.87
CA ASN A 567 -32.07 -15.33 23.45
C ASN A 567 -31.92 -15.17 21.92
N GLU A 568 -32.76 -15.82 21.12
CA GLU A 568 -32.67 -15.89 19.65
C GLU A 568 -33.80 -15.12 18.95
N TYR A 569 -34.96 -14.96 19.60
CA TYR A 569 -36.15 -14.38 18.98
C TYR A 569 -35.95 -12.93 18.53
N TYR A 570 -35.35 -12.09 19.38
CA TYR A 570 -35.04 -10.68 19.10
C TYR A 570 -33.65 -10.45 18.48
N LEU A 571 -32.79 -11.49 18.42
CA LEU A 571 -31.51 -11.46 17.70
C LEU A 571 -31.66 -11.05 16.22
N ARG A 572 -32.84 -11.27 15.61
CA ARG A 572 -33.14 -10.88 14.22
C ARG A 572 -34.50 -10.20 14.07
N ARG A 573 -35.03 -9.58 15.13
CA ARG A 573 -36.31 -8.85 15.09
C ARG A 573 -36.22 -7.47 15.68
N ASP A 574 -36.85 -6.51 15.03
CA ASP A 574 -37.09 -5.18 15.61
C ASP A 574 -38.15 -5.23 16.73
N PHE A 575 -38.35 -4.10 17.41
CA PHE A 575 -39.26 -3.99 18.55
C PHE A 575 -40.71 -4.30 18.16
N ASN A 576 -41.08 -4.12 16.89
CA ASN A 576 -42.39 -4.45 16.33
C ASN A 576 -42.46 -5.92 15.86
N ARG A 577 -41.50 -6.76 16.29
CA ARG A 577 -41.34 -8.19 15.99
C ARG A 577 -41.14 -8.52 14.50
N GLN A 578 -40.74 -7.55 13.67
CA GLN A 578 -40.49 -7.74 12.24
C GLN A 578 -39.03 -8.11 11.98
N ASP A 579 -38.75 -8.90 10.94
CA ASP A 579 -37.39 -9.35 10.62
C ASP A 579 -36.45 -8.16 10.32
N SER A 580 -35.46 -7.93 11.20
CA SER A 580 -34.48 -6.84 11.11
C SER A 580 -33.04 -7.35 11.28
N LYS A 581 -32.12 -6.83 10.46
CA LYS A 581 -30.68 -7.09 10.58
C LYS A 581 -30.03 -6.45 11.82
N TYR A 582 -30.72 -5.52 12.49
CA TYR A 582 -30.25 -4.85 13.70
C TYR A 582 -30.69 -5.58 14.97
N GLY A 583 -31.77 -6.37 14.91
CA GLY A 583 -32.42 -6.92 16.10
C GLY A 583 -33.04 -5.83 16.98
N THR A 584 -33.25 -6.18 18.25
CA THR A 584 -33.62 -5.28 19.36
C THR A 584 -32.78 -5.69 20.56
N PRO A 585 -32.25 -4.76 21.38
CA PRO A 585 -31.54 -5.13 22.59
C PRO A 585 -32.42 -5.97 23.52
N TRP A 586 -31.90 -7.08 24.05
CA TRP A 586 -32.68 -8.02 24.84
C TRP A 586 -31.99 -8.41 26.15
N LEU A 587 -32.79 -8.57 27.19
CA LEU A 587 -32.39 -9.11 28.49
C LEU A 587 -32.26 -10.64 28.39
N GLU A 588 -31.25 -11.22 29.03
CA GLU A 588 -31.04 -12.67 29.16
C GLU A 588 -32.33 -13.37 29.61
N ALA A 589 -32.75 -14.38 28.86
CA ALA A 589 -34.02 -15.09 29.06
C ALA A 589 -34.18 -15.69 30.47
N ALA A 590 -33.06 -16.00 31.14
CA ALA A 590 -33.04 -16.50 32.52
C ALA A 590 -33.16 -15.42 33.62
N ASN A 591 -33.11 -14.12 33.30
CA ASN A 591 -33.23 -13.06 34.30
C ASN A 591 -34.68 -12.85 34.81
N HIS A 592 -34.82 -12.44 36.08
CA HIS A 592 -36.07 -12.06 36.73
C HIS A 592 -36.13 -10.55 37.01
N MET A 593 -37.21 -9.90 36.57
CA MET A 593 -37.41 -8.46 36.78
C MET A 593 -38.09 -8.11 38.11
N ASP A 594 -38.96 -8.98 38.62
CA ASP A 594 -39.49 -8.87 39.99
C ASP A 594 -39.64 -10.25 40.66
N PRO A 595 -38.99 -10.51 41.81
CA PRO A 595 -37.92 -9.69 42.39
C PRO A 595 -36.74 -9.54 41.42
N GLN A 596 -36.07 -8.38 41.47
CA GLN A 596 -34.90 -8.09 40.63
C GLN A 596 -33.70 -8.96 41.03
N ASP A 597 -33.17 -9.73 40.07
CA ASP A 597 -31.87 -10.41 40.15
C ASP A 597 -30.71 -9.46 40.49
N ASP A 598 -29.54 -9.98 40.88
CA ASP A 598 -28.39 -9.15 41.23
C ASP A 598 -27.64 -8.59 40.01
N ASN A 599 -27.72 -9.25 38.85
CA ASN A 599 -27.08 -8.82 37.62
C ASN A 599 -27.99 -9.03 36.40
N TYR A 600 -28.34 -7.93 35.72
CA TYR A 600 -29.05 -7.97 34.44
C TYR A 600 -28.07 -8.06 33.28
N VAL A 601 -28.18 -9.10 32.46
CA VAL A 601 -27.31 -9.28 31.29
C VAL A 601 -28.08 -8.89 30.03
N ILE A 602 -27.65 -7.80 29.38
CA ILE A 602 -28.32 -7.24 28.20
C ILE A 602 -27.43 -7.45 26.97
N TYR A 603 -28.04 -7.87 25.88
CA TYR A 603 -27.39 -8.22 24.62
C TYR A 603 -27.88 -7.35 23.47
N ALA A 604 -26.98 -6.97 22.56
CA ALA A 604 -27.34 -6.41 21.25
C ALA A 604 -26.21 -6.66 20.23
N HIS A 605 -26.44 -6.38 18.94
CA HIS A 605 -25.43 -6.54 17.89
C HIS A 605 -24.34 -5.47 17.92
N ASN A 606 -23.16 -5.81 17.39
CA ASN A 606 -22.07 -4.86 17.14
C ASN A 606 -22.12 -4.46 15.66
N MET A 607 -22.80 -3.35 15.37
CA MET A 607 -23.07 -2.92 14.00
C MET A 607 -21.99 -1.97 13.46
N THR A 608 -21.61 -2.14 12.20
CA THR A 608 -20.55 -1.35 11.55
C THR A 608 -20.95 0.10 11.23
N ASP A 609 -22.21 0.48 11.47
CA ASP A 609 -22.71 1.86 11.47
C ASP A 609 -22.89 2.45 12.90
N GLY A 610 -22.33 1.79 13.93
CA GLY A 610 -22.33 2.26 15.32
C GLY A 610 -23.59 1.90 16.12
N LYS A 611 -24.70 1.58 15.44
CA LYS A 611 -25.98 1.23 16.04
C LYS A 611 -25.93 -0.01 16.95
N MET A 612 -26.98 -0.18 17.75
CA MET A 612 -27.05 -1.20 18.79
C MET A 612 -25.87 -1.03 19.77
N PHE A 613 -25.04 -2.05 19.97
CA PHE A 613 -23.85 -1.98 20.83
C PHE A 613 -22.55 -1.75 20.03
N GLY A 614 -22.63 -1.24 18.79
CA GLY A 614 -21.46 -0.88 17.98
C GLY A 614 -20.54 0.13 18.68
N GLU A 615 -21.09 1.14 19.36
CA GLU A 615 -20.30 2.12 20.12
C GLU A 615 -19.71 1.60 21.44
N LEU A 616 -20.09 0.40 21.92
CA LEU A 616 -19.39 -0.21 23.07
C LEU A 616 -17.92 -0.57 22.74
N MET A 617 -17.54 -0.59 21.46
CA MET A 617 -16.14 -0.69 21.03
C MET A 617 -15.30 0.50 21.51
N ASN A 618 -15.89 1.69 21.64
CA ASN A 618 -15.20 2.90 22.09
C ASN A 618 -14.72 2.77 23.55
N TYR A 619 -15.44 2.03 24.40
CA TYR A 619 -15.02 1.76 25.79
C TYR A 619 -13.72 0.95 25.90
N LYS A 620 -13.38 0.12 24.90
CA LYS A 620 -12.06 -0.51 24.79
C LYS A 620 -11.06 0.29 23.95
N GLY A 621 -11.40 1.51 23.51
CA GLY A 621 -10.54 2.37 22.69
C GLY A 621 -10.38 1.94 21.23
N ALA A 622 -11.30 1.11 20.72
CA ALA A 622 -11.32 0.67 19.32
C ALA A 622 -12.00 1.72 18.42
N SER A 623 -11.48 1.96 17.21
CA SER A 623 -12.05 2.93 16.24
C SER A 623 -12.97 2.30 15.19
N GLY A 624 -13.15 0.98 15.27
CA GLY A 624 -14.01 0.18 14.42
C GLY A 624 -14.16 -1.25 14.97
N THR A 625 -15.11 -2.00 14.42
CA THR A 625 -15.56 -3.29 14.99
C THR A 625 -14.52 -4.42 14.95
N ARG A 626 -13.38 -4.20 14.30
CA ARG A 626 -12.23 -5.13 14.17
C ARG A 626 -10.93 -4.59 14.81
N ASP A 627 -10.99 -3.53 15.59
CA ASP A 627 -9.80 -3.00 16.26
C ASP A 627 -9.57 -3.66 17.62
N PHE A 628 -8.29 -3.93 17.91
CA PHE A 628 -7.81 -4.34 19.23
C PHE A 628 -8.04 -3.24 20.26
N ALA A 629 -8.13 -3.62 21.53
CA ALA A 629 -8.27 -2.66 22.61
C ALA A 629 -7.04 -1.73 22.72
N ASN A 630 -7.31 -0.44 22.93
CA ASN A 630 -6.35 0.60 23.29
C ASN A 630 -6.82 1.26 24.60
N PRO A 631 -6.47 0.70 25.77
CA PRO A 631 -6.99 1.15 27.05
C PRO A 631 -6.76 2.64 27.33
N GLN A 632 -5.65 3.20 26.85
CA GLN A 632 -5.34 4.61 27.05
C GLN A 632 -6.34 5.55 26.34
N VAL A 633 -6.89 5.14 25.19
CA VAL A 633 -7.96 5.88 24.47
C VAL A 633 -9.33 5.57 25.08
N GLY A 634 -9.61 4.32 25.42
CA GLY A 634 -10.89 3.96 26.03
C GLY A 634 -11.14 4.60 27.41
N ILE A 635 -10.08 4.99 28.13
CA ILE A 635 -10.19 5.82 29.35
C ILE A 635 -10.72 7.24 29.07
N GLU A 636 -10.47 7.81 27.89
CA GLU A 636 -11.02 9.13 27.54
C GLU A 636 -12.53 8.99 27.33
N TYR A 637 -12.96 7.98 26.56
CA TYR A 637 -14.38 7.67 26.37
C TYR A 637 -15.11 7.26 27.65
N LEU A 638 -14.46 6.51 28.57
CA LEU A 638 -15.01 6.19 29.89
C LEU A 638 -15.24 7.42 30.77
N ARG A 639 -14.46 8.50 30.59
CA ARG A 639 -14.64 9.75 31.35
C ARG A 639 -15.71 10.66 30.74
N GLU A 640 -15.95 10.54 29.44
CA GLU A 640 -17.03 11.25 28.75
C GLU A 640 -18.39 10.53 28.91
N HIS A 641 -18.38 9.20 29.06
CA HIS A 641 -19.57 8.35 29.17
C HIS A 641 -19.51 7.33 30.35
N PRO A 642 -19.34 7.76 31.62
CA PRO A 642 -19.09 6.86 32.76
C PRO A 642 -20.32 6.10 33.31
N ILE A 643 -21.53 6.48 32.90
CA ILE A 643 -22.80 6.01 33.46
C ILE A 643 -23.62 5.28 32.40
N ILE A 644 -24.22 4.16 32.78
CA ILE A 644 -25.27 3.47 32.05
C ILE A 644 -26.57 3.67 32.82
N SER A 645 -27.60 4.24 32.19
CA SER A 645 -28.95 4.29 32.76
C SER A 645 -29.77 3.16 32.15
N PHE A 646 -30.32 2.29 32.99
CA PHE A 646 -31.27 1.26 32.58
C PHE A 646 -32.51 1.33 33.49
N ASP A 647 -33.51 2.05 33.00
CA ASP A 647 -34.83 2.09 33.62
C ASP A 647 -35.53 0.77 33.28
N ASP A 648 -35.65 -0.12 34.25
CA ASP A 648 -36.45 -1.33 34.10
C ASP A 648 -37.94 -1.00 34.24
N VAL A 649 -38.80 -1.88 33.73
CA VAL A 649 -40.26 -1.67 33.75
C VAL A 649 -40.85 -1.43 35.15
N TYR A 650 -40.13 -1.71 36.24
CA TYR A 650 -40.54 -1.38 37.62
C TYR A 650 -39.75 -0.22 38.26
N ARG A 651 -38.51 0.05 37.84
CA ARG A 651 -37.54 0.90 38.59
C ARG A 651 -36.60 1.70 37.69
N ASP A 652 -36.21 2.87 38.17
CA ASP A 652 -35.16 3.69 37.55
C ASP A 652 -33.80 3.33 38.15
N ASN A 653 -32.78 3.09 37.32
CA ASN A 653 -31.46 2.63 37.78
C ASN A 653 -30.32 3.25 36.95
N ASP A 654 -29.49 4.08 37.58
CA ASP A 654 -28.16 4.47 37.06
C ASP A 654 -27.08 3.49 37.54
N TYR A 655 -26.10 3.17 36.69
CA TYR A 655 -24.98 2.29 36.98
C TYR A 655 -23.64 2.91 36.58
N LYS A 656 -22.67 2.94 37.52
CA LYS A 656 -21.28 3.38 37.25
C LYS A 656 -20.51 2.25 36.58
N ILE A 657 -19.85 2.49 35.46
CA ILE A 657 -19.07 1.45 34.76
C ILE A 657 -17.86 1.03 35.61
N VAL A 658 -17.83 -0.22 36.05
CA VAL A 658 -16.77 -0.78 36.91
C VAL A 658 -15.75 -1.63 36.14
N SER A 659 -16.17 -2.26 35.04
CA SER A 659 -15.30 -3.15 34.24
C SER A 659 -15.65 -3.10 32.76
N VAL A 660 -14.62 -3.22 31.92
CA VAL A 660 -14.74 -3.37 30.46
C VAL A 660 -13.71 -4.42 30.03
N PHE A 661 -14.13 -5.49 29.37
CA PHE A 661 -13.25 -6.60 29.01
C PHE A 661 -13.66 -7.30 27.72
N ILE A 662 -12.78 -8.20 27.22
CA ILE A 662 -13.14 -9.21 26.24
C ILE A 662 -13.12 -10.61 26.84
N THR A 663 -13.99 -11.48 26.36
CA THR A 663 -14.01 -12.90 26.70
C THR A 663 -14.32 -13.76 25.48
N ASN A 664 -13.83 -15.00 25.48
CA ASN A 664 -14.19 -16.01 24.50
C ASN A 664 -15.55 -16.65 24.83
N ALA A 665 -16.27 -17.09 23.80
CA ALA A 665 -17.49 -17.89 23.90
C ALA A 665 -17.36 -19.26 23.19
N LYS A 666 -16.12 -19.73 22.99
CA LYS A 666 -15.78 -21.11 22.57
C LYS A 666 -14.56 -21.60 23.36
N GLU A 667 -14.62 -22.87 23.79
CA GLU A 667 -13.60 -23.53 24.63
C GLU A 667 -12.24 -23.69 23.93
N ALA A 668 -12.25 -23.69 22.58
CA ALA A 668 -11.04 -23.69 21.76
C ALA A 668 -10.11 -22.48 22.00
N TYR A 669 -10.61 -21.43 22.65
CA TYR A 669 -9.85 -20.24 23.07
C TYR A 669 -9.67 -20.17 24.59
N GLY A 670 -9.73 -21.31 25.28
CA GLY A 670 -9.53 -21.46 26.72
C GLY A 670 -10.81 -21.38 27.56
N GLU A 671 -10.63 -21.23 28.87
CA GLU A 671 -11.70 -21.16 29.87
C GLU A 671 -12.71 -20.04 29.57
N ILE A 672 -13.92 -20.41 29.18
CA ILE A 672 -15.04 -19.48 29.00
C ILE A 672 -15.48 -18.97 30.38
N PHE A 673 -15.40 -17.66 30.58
CA PHE A 673 -16.11 -17.03 31.70
C PHE A 673 -17.58 -16.81 31.32
N PHE A 674 -18.45 -17.69 31.82
CA PHE A 674 -19.90 -17.62 31.66
C PHE A 674 -20.52 -16.54 32.56
N TYR A 675 -20.20 -15.26 32.32
CA TYR A 675 -20.74 -14.12 33.08
C TYR A 675 -22.28 -14.09 33.12
N ASN A 676 -22.97 -14.75 32.19
CA ASN A 676 -24.43 -14.84 32.13
C ASN A 676 -25.06 -15.96 32.97
N THR A 677 -24.28 -16.77 33.70
CA THR A 677 -24.83 -17.62 34.77
C THR A 677 -24.86 -16.91 36.13
N TYR A 678 -24.13 -15.80 36.26
CA TYR A 678 -24.04 -14.99 37.48
C TYR A 678 -25.16 -13.96 37.50
N LEU A 679 -26.39 -14.41 37.70
CA LEU A 679 -27.60 -13.57 37.75
C LEU A 679 -28.03 -13.29 39.20
N ASP A 680 -28.06 -14.33 40.04
CA ASP A 680 -28.15 -14.26 41.50
C ASP A 680 -26.73 -14.22 42.09
N LEU A 681 -26.44 -13.24 42.94
CA LEU A 681 -25.16 -13.04 43.64
C LEU A 681 -25.35 -12.98 45.16
N SER A 682 -26.50 -13.43 45.67
CA SER A 682 -26.78 -13.53 47.11
C SER A 682 -25.89 -14.58 47.81
N ASN A 683 -25.31 -15.51 47.05
CA ASN A 683 -24.24 -16.39 47.51
C ASN A 683 -22.88 -15.70 47.45
N GLN A 684 -22.26 -15.50 48.61
CA GLN A 684 -20.93 -14.89 48.74
C GLN A 684 -19.86 -15.53 47.85
N ALA A 685 -19.87 -16.85 47.64
CA ALA A 685 -18.87 -17.51 46.81
C ALA A 685 -19.02 -17.19 45.31
N ASP A 686 -20.25 -17.05 44.83
CA ASP A 686 -20.55 -16.71 43.44
C ASP A 686 -20.30 -15.21 43.20
N PHE A 687 -20.64 -14.36 44.18
CA PHE A 687 -20.25 -12.94 44.23
C PHE A 687 -18.73 -12.74 44.19
N ASP A 688 -17.97 -13.38 45.09
CA ASP A 688 -16.51 -13.27 45.16
C ASP A 688 -15.86 -13.71 43.83
N THR A 689 -16.39 -14.76 43.21
CA THR A 689 -15.91 -15.28 41.92
C THR A 689 -16.26 -14.33 40.76
N PHE A 690 -17.49 -13.83 40.69
CA PHE A 690 -17.93 -12.86 39.69
C PHE A 690 -17.09 -11.58 39.74
N VAL A 691 -16.97 -10.98 40.93
CA VAL A 691 -16.20 -9.75 41.16
C VAL A 691 -14.71 -9.97 40.84
N SER A 692 -14.14 -11.11 41.20
CA SER A 692 -12.76 -11.48 40.85
C SER A 692 -12.56 -11.54 39.33
N GLU A 693 -13.40 -12.28 38.60
CA GLU A 693 -13.27 -12.42 37.14
C GLU A 693 -13.49 -11.09 36.40
N ILE A 694 -14.53 -10.30 36.73
CA ILE A 694 -14.74 -9.01 36.05
C ILE A 694 -13.63 -8.01 36.37
N THR A 695 -13.04 -8.06 37.57
CA THR A 695 -11.93 -7.16 37.95
C THR A 695 -10.63 -7.58 37.25
N ALA A 696 -10.30 -8.87 37.27
CA ALA A 696 -9.10 -9.39 36.63
C ALA A 696 -9.12 -9.23 35.10
N ARG A 697 -10.27 -9.45 34.46
CA ARG A 697 -10.44 -9.31 33.01
C ARG A 697 -10.57 -7.86 32.54
N SER A 698 -10.91 -6.92 33.43
CA SER A 698 -11.05 -5.50 33.09
C SER A 698 -9.76 -4.93 32.49
N TYR A 699 -9.89 -4.17 31.41
CA TYR A 699 -8.83 -3.28 30.91
C TYR A 699 -8.50 -2.14 31.89
N TYR A 700 -9.36 -1.90 32.89
CA TYR A 700 -9.36 -0.72 33.74
C TYR A 700 -9.45 -1.04 35.22
N THR A 701 -8.74 -0.23 36.01
CA THR A 701 -8.99 -0.07 37.45
C THR A 701 -9.83 1.18 37.67
N SER A 702 -10.66 1.17 38.71
CA SER A 702 -11.42 2.35 39.15
C SER A 702 -11.37 2.50 40.67
N ASN A 703 -11.79 3.66 41.18
CA ASN A 703 -12.05 3.88 42.61
C ASN A 703 -13.48 3.48 43.04
N ILE A 704 -14.28 2.88 42.15
CA ILE A 704 -15.63 2.44 42.46
C ILE A 704 -15.51 1.14 43.26
N ASP A 705 -16.00 1.14 44.50
CA ASP A 705 -16.02 -0.05 45.33
C ASP A 705 -17.21 -0.96 44.98
N ILE A 706 -17.05 -2.25 45.26
CA ILE A 706 -18.04 -3.29 45.02
C ILE A 706 -18.23 -4.09 46.32
N GLN A 707 -19.48 -4.27 46.75
CA GLN A 707 -19.87 -4.89 48.03
C GLN A 707 -21.00 -5.92 47.83
N PRO A 708 -21.09 -6.96 48.69
CA PRO A 708 -22.18 -7.94 48.61
C PRO A 708 -23.56 -7.27 48.73
N GLY A 709 -24.46 -7.57 47.78
CA GLY A 709 -25.76 -6.92 47.65
C GLY A 709 -25.79 -5.70 46.74
N ASP A 710 -24.67 -5.29 46.15
CA ASP A 710 -24.68 -4.38 44.99
C ASP A 710 -25.40 -5.03 43.79
N LYS A 711 -26.10 -4.20 43.01
CA LYS A 711 -26.78 -4.59 41.77
C LYS A 711 -25.94 -4.22 40.54
N PHE A 712 -26.02 -5.00 39.48
CA PHE A 712 -25.23 -4.83 38.25
C PHE A 712 -26.07 -4.82 36.98
N VAL A 713 -25.51 -4.20 35.94
CA VAL A 713 -25.94 -4.37 34.54
C VAL A 713 -24.72 -4.76 33.70
N THR A 714 -24.86 -5.78 32.87
CA THR A 714 -23.78 -6.34 32.05
C THR A 714 -24.18 -6.26 30.58
N LEU A 715 -23.66 -5.28 29.86
CA LEU A 715 -23.88 -5.12 28.42
C LEU A 715 -22.89 -5.99 27.65
N SER A 716 -23.36 -6.82 26.72
CA SER A 716 -22.52 -7.77 26.00
C SER A 716 -22.82 -7.81 24.50
N THR A 717 -21.76 -7.73 23.68
CA THR A 717 -21.86 -7.81 22.21
C THR A 717 -20.68 -8.54 21.58
N CYS A 718 -20.82 -8.93 20.31
CA CYS A 718 -19.77 -9.61 19.55
C CYS A 718 -18.55 -8.71 19.31
N SER A 719 -17.36 -9.30 19.23
CA SER A 719 -16.09 -8.63 18.93
C SER A 719 -15.38 -9.36 17.79
N TYR A 720 -14.77 -8.63 16.85
CA TYR A 720 -14.32 -9.21 15.57
C TYR A 720 -12.84 -8.98 15.24
N GLU A 721 -12.05 -8.45 16.17
CA GLU A 721 -10.62 -8.10 15.97
C GLU A 721 -9.66 -9.29 15.75
N PHE A 722 -10.15 -10.54 15.89
CA PHE A 722 -9.38 -11.77 15.71
C PHE A 722 -9.68 -12.52 14.39
N GLY A 723 -10.47 -11.95 13.46
CA GLY A 723 -10.66 -12.52 12.12
C GLY A 723 -9.41 -12.29 11.23
N PRO A 724 -8.87 -13.32 10.54
CA PRO A 724 -9.63 -14.42 9.94
C PRO A 724 -9.27 -15.82 10.46
N VAL A 725 -9.22 -16.05 11.78
CA VAL A 725 -9.15 -17.42 12.34
C VAL A 725 -10.53 -18.10 12.26
N SER A 726 -11.05 -18.21 11.03
CA SER A 726 -12.46 -18.45 10.64
C SER A 726 -13.45 -17.35 11.08
N ASP A 727 -14.63 -17.29 10.45
CA ASP A 727 -15.77 -16.44 10.86
C ASP A 727 -16.46 -16.93 12.16
N ASP A 728 -15.81 -17.85 12.85
CA ASP A 728 -16.36 -18.72 13.89
C ASP A 728 -15.74 -18.43 15.28
N ALA A 729 -14.84 -17.45 15.35
CA ALA A 729 -14.25 -16.93 16.59
C ALA A 729 -15.27 -16.05 17.35
N HIS A 730 -16.16 -16.67 18.12
CA HIS A 730 -17.12 -15.96 18.97
C HIS A 730 -16.39 -15.31 20.17
N VAL A 731 -15.98 -14.05 19.99
CA VAL A 731 -15.45 -13.19 21.04
C VAL A 731 -16.56 -12.22 21.46
N ARG A 732 -16.62 -11.86 22.74
CA ARG A 732 -17.54 -10.86 23.28
C ARG A 732 -16.76 -9.72 23.91
N THR A 733 -17.12 -8.48 23.59
CA THR A 733 -16.82 -7.32 24.45
C THR A 733 -17.95 -7.20 25.47
N VAL A 734 -17.57 -6.98 26.73
CA VAL A 734 -18.49 -6.90 27.87
C VAL A 734 -18.19 -5.62 28.66
N VAL A 735 -19.24 -4.88 29.02
CA VAL A 735 -19.19 -3.69 29.87
C VAL A 735 -20.08 -3.94 31.08
N VAL A 736 -19.54 -3.80 32.29
CA VAL A 736 -20.27 -4.04 33.55
C VAL A 736 -20.40 -2.73 34.31
N GLY A 737 -21.64 -2.34 34.63
CA GLY A 737 -21.98 -1.25 35.53
C GLY A 737 -22.43 -1.76 36.90
N ARG A 738 -22.04 -1.07 37.98
CA ARG A 738 -22.51 -1.28 39.36
C ARG A 738 -23.47 -0.16 39.72
N ARG A 739 -24.66 -0.47 40.24
CA ARG A 739 -25.73 0.53 40.47
C ARG A 739 -25.26 1.65 41.40
N VAL A 740 -25.61 2.89 41.09
CA VAL A 740 -25.38 4.04 41.95
C VAL A 740 -26.12 3.81 43.28
N ARG A 741 -25.42 3.99 44.40
CA ARG A 741 -26.02 3.83 45.74
C ARG A 741 -26.66 5.14 46.21
N GLU A 742 -27.62 5.06 47.15
CA GLU A 742 -28.25 6.24 47.74
C GLU A 742 -27.18 7.17 48.36
N GLY A 743 -27.05 8.38 47.81
CA GLY A 743 -26.07 9.38 48.25
C GLY A 743 -24.72 9.37 47.51
N GLU A 744 -24.48 8.45 46.56
CA GLU A 744 -23.38 8.59 45.59
C GLU A 744 -23.76 9.58 44.46
N ALA A 745 -22.79 10.19 43.80
CA ALA A 745 -23.03 11.03 42.61
C ALA A 745 -23.40 10.16 41.40
N ASN A 746 -24.42 10.54 40.61
CA ASN A 746 -24.86 9.80 39.43
C ASN A 746 -24.40 10.42 38.09
N ASP A 747 -23.54 11.44 38.10
CA ASP A 747 -22.94 12.07 36.92
C ASP A 747 -21.53 11.52 36.60
N GLY A 748 -21.01 10.62 37.43
CA GLY A 748 -19.67 10.06 37.33
C GLY A 748 -18.52 11.02 37.68
N SER A 749 -18.82 12.22 38.21
CA SER A 749 -17.81 13.24 38.57
C SER A 749 -16.86 12.81 39.70
N ASP A 750 -17.22 11.77 40.46
CA ASP A 750 -16.42 11.14 41.51
C ASP A 750 -15.59 9.94 41.04
N ILE A 751 -15.69 9.55 39.76
CA ILE A 751 -15.03 8.37 39.20
C ILE A 751 -13.65 8.72 38.61
N THR A 752 -12.68 7.85 38.88
CA THR A 752 -11.32 7.91 38.35
C THR A 752 -10.92 6.56 37.78
N TYR A 753 -10.63 6.54 36.47
CA TYR A 753 -10.16 5.35 35.75
C TYR A 753 -8.64 5.37 35.53
N GLY A 754 -8.01 4.22 35.80
CA GLY A 754 -6.64 3.87 35.43
C GLY A 754 -6.61 2.63 34.54
N VAL A 755 -5.47 2.37 33.89
CA VAL A 755 -5.29 1.14 33.08
C VAL A 755 -4.89 -0.01 34.01
N ASN A 756 -5.56 -1.15 33.89
CA ASN A 756 -5.11 -2.39 34.52
C ASN A 756 -3.88 -2.91 33.77
N ALA A 757 -2.75 -3.10 34.48
CA ALA A 757 -1.53 -3.63 33.89
C ALA A 757 -1.53 -5.16 33.74
N ASN A 758 -2.40 -5.86 34.49
CA ASN A 758 -2.39 -7.31 34.66
C ASN A 758 -3.74 -7.92 34.19
N VAL A 759 -4.14 -7.61 32.95
CA VAL A 759 -5.42 -8.02 32.38
C VAL A 759 -5.47 -9.53 32.10
N LYS A 760 -6.44 -10.25 32.69
CA LYS A 760 -6.75 -11.65 32.35
C LYS A 760 -7.41 -11.71 30.96
N LEU A 761 -6.59 -11.84 29.91
CA LEU A 761 -7.06 -12.08 28.55
C LEU A 761 -7.32 -13.59 28.31
N PRO A 762 -8.22 -13.96 27.37
CA PRO A 762 -8.39 -15.36 26.97
C PRO A 762 -7.09 -16.00 26.44
N PRO A 763 -6.85 -17.29 26.67
CA PRO A 763 -5.73 -18.02 26.08
C PRO A 763 -5.65 -17.87 24.54
N GLY A 764 -4.47 -17.50 24.04
CA GLY A 764 -4.24 -17.17 22.62
C GLY A 764 -4.51 -15.70 22.26
N PHE A 765 -5.12 -14.91 23.14
CA PHE A 765 -5.43 -13.49 22.94
C PHE A 765 -4.35 -12.58 23.57
N THR A 766 -3.34 -13.17 24.20
CA THR A 766 -2.17 -12.55 24.85
C THR A 766 -1.17 -11.97 23.84
N GLY A 767 -1.63 -11.04 23.00
CA GLY A 767 -0.90 -10.43 21.89
C GLY A 767 -0.43 -8.97 22.12
N GLY A 768 -0.29 -8.52 23.38
CA GLY A 768 -0.10 -7.10 23.69
C GLY A 768 0.61 -6.79 25.02
N ASN A 769 1.87 -7.22 25.16
CA ASN A 769 2.77 -6.98 26.32
C ASN A 769 2.29 -7.51 27.70
N THR A 770 2.77 -8.70 28.07
CA THR A 770 2.81 -9.15 29.49
C THR A 770 4.13 -9.87 29.85
N ALA A 771 4.78 -10.51 28.87
CA ALA A 771 5.95 -11.39 29.06
C ALA A 771 7.27 -10.73 29.58
N GLN A 772 7.30 -9.44 29.89
CA GLN A 772 8.45 -8.77 30.52
C GLN A 772 8.34 -8.64 32.05
N LEU A 773 7.20 -8.98 32.65
CA LEU A 773 6.99 -8.88 34.12
C LEU A 773 7.12 -10.24 34.82
N GLU A 774 6.71 -11.33 34.18
CA GLU A 774 6.78 -12.69 34.75
C GLU A 774 8.24 -13.11 35.08
N GLN A 775 9.19 -12.78 34.20
CA GLN A 775 10.62 -13.06 34.41
C GLN A 775 11.26 -12.28 35.59
N GLN A 776 10.57 -11.28 36.15
CA GLN A 776 10.97 -10.61 37.39
C GLN A 776 10.15 -11.08 38.60
N ALA A 777 8.89 -11.49 38.41
CA ALA A 777 8.05 -12.05 39.49
C ALA A 777 8.55 -13.42 39.98
N ASP A 778 8.98 -14.31 39.08
CA ASP A 778 9.47 -15.64 39.44
C ASP A 778 10.81 -15.64 40.20
N GLN A 779 11.51 -14.51 40.28
CA GLN A 779 12.78 -14.40 41.02
C GLN A 779 12.60 -14.06 42.52
N GLU A 780 11.41 -13.62 42.95
CA GLU A 780 11.17 -13.19 44.35
C GLU A 780 10.18 -14.06 45.15
N SER A 781 9.57 -15.08 44.53
CA SER A 781 8.51 -15.91 45.15
C SER A 781 8.99 -17.19 45.85
N HIS A 782 10.29 -17.52 45.84
CA HIS A 782 10.84 -18.77 46.40
C HIS A 782 11.90 -18.55 47.50
N GLY A 783 11.47 -17.97 48.62
CA GLY A 783 12.34 -17.67 49.76
C GLY A 783 12.39 -18.73 50.88
N THR A 784 13.38 -19.63 50.83
CA THR A 784 13.99 -20.35 52.00
C THR A 784 13.08 -21.36 52.75
N ILE A 785 13.50 -22.42 53.49
CA ILE A 785 14.76 -22.91 54.11
C ILE A 785 14.76 -24.47 53.91
N ALA A 786 15.84 -25.25 53.68
CA ALA A 786 16.95 -25.52 54.62
C ALA A 786 18.11 -26.42 54.08
N MET A 787 19.30 -26.30 54.70
CA MET A 787 20.31 -27.34 55.01
C MET A 787 20.93 -28.24 53.88
N THR A 788 21.99 -27.72 53.26
CA THR A 788 23.40 -28.23 53.23
C THR A 788 23.75 -29.64 53.81
N PRO A 789 24.95 -30.21 53.49
CA PRO A 789 25.64 -30.38 52.18
C PRO A 789 26.35 -31.76 52.04
N GLU A 790 26.91 -32.15 50.88
CA GLU A 790 28.10 -33.06 50.87
C GLU A 790 28.95 -33.12 49.57
N ASN A 791 30.28 -33.16 49.79
CA ASN A 791 31.35 -33.92 49.10
C ASN A 791 31.57 -33.94 47.55
N THR A 792 32.73 -33.38 47.15
CA THR A 792 33.93 -34.04 46.51
C THR A 792 33.78 -35.06 45.36
N SER A 793 34.73 -35.22 44.41
CA SER A 793 35.97 -34.51 44.01
C SER A 793 36.57 -35.13 42.73
N SER A 794 37.33 -34.35 41.94
CA SER A 794 38.48 -34.76 41.07
C SER A 794 38.28 -35.76 39.90
N ALA A 795 39.17 -35.86 38.88
CA ALA A 795 40.10 -34.93 38.19
C ALA A 795 40.82 -35.68 37.03
N LEU A 796 41.73 -35.00 36.30
CA LEU A 796 42.91 -35.54 35.55
C LEU A 796 42.64 -36.32 34.22
N THR A 797 42.89 -35.75 33.02
CA THR A 797 44.15 -35.68 32.19
C THR A 797 44.32 -36.79 31.12
N ALA A 798 45.00 -36.62 29.96
CA ALA A 798 45.51 -35.45 29.21
C ALA A 798 46.15 -35.86 27.84
N SER A 799 46.73 -34.88 27.14
CA SER A 799 47.68 -34.97 25.98
C SER A 799 47.02 -35.08 24.59
N SER A 800 47.62 -34.56 23.49
CA SER A 800 49.04 -34.16 23.31
C SER A 800 49.34 -33.06 22.26
N TYR A 801 50.27 -32.16 22.61
CA TYR A 801 51.25 -31.43 21.77
C TYR A 801 50.86 -30.24 20.84
N GLN A 802 51.85 -29.36 20.62
CA GLN A 802 51.89 -28.16 19.76
C GLN A 802 53.16 -28.15 18.86
N PRO A 803 53.45 -27.08 18.07
CA PRO A 803 54.29 -25.99 18.63
C PRO A 803 53.99 -24.53 18.19
N VAL A 804 53.99 -23.60 19.18
CA VAL A 804 54.75 -22.32 19.33
C VAL A 804 55.04 -21.46 18.06
N SER A 805 54.77 -20.13 17.97
CA SER A 805 55.37 -18.99 18.71
C SER A 805 54.70 -17.63 18.30
N SER A 806 55.03 -16.39 18.78
CA SER A 806 55.39 -15.84 20.12
C SER A 806 55.37 -14.28 20.11
N LEU A 807 55.04 -13.63 21.25
CA LEU A 807 55.08 -12.16 21.53
C LEU A 807 56.53 -11.60 21.62
N PRO A 808 56.84 -10.27 21.45
CA PRO A 808 56.26 -9.13 22.21
C PRO A 808 56.17 -7.75 21.47
N ALA A 809 55.97 -6.65 22.20
CA ALA A 809 55.71 -5.29 21.69
C ALA A 809 56.79 -4.24 22.09
N ALA A 810 56.94 -3.16 21.28
CA ALA A 810 57.43 -1.83 21.72
C ALA A 810 57.27 -0.71 20.65
N SER A 811 56.89 0.49 21.10
CA SER A 811 57.21 1.86 20.60
C SER A 811 57.68 2.17 19.15
N GLY A 812 57.17 3.25 18.55
CA GLY A 812 58.02 4.16 17.73
C GLY A 812 57.39 4.86 16.50
N GLU A 813 57.30 6.20 16.57
CA GLU A 813 57.49 7.22 15.52
C GLU A 813 57.12 6.99 14.03
N ALA A 814 56.10 7.74 13.58
CA ALA A 814 56.02 8.57 12.36
C ALA A 814 56.61 8.13 10.97
N SER A 815 55.69 8.09 10.00
CA SER A 815 55.76 8.70 8.64
C SER A 815 56.21 7.89 7.42
N THR A 816 55.74 8.37 6.25
CA THR A 816 55.92 7.89 4.87
C THR A 816 55.16 6.61 4.49
N GLY A 817 54.70 6.52 3.24
CA GLY A 817 53.62 5.61 2.80
C GLY A 817 54.08 4.42 1.96
N SER A 818 53.15 3.50 1.71
CA SER A 818 53.38 2.28 0.92
C SER A 818 52.12 1.87 0.17
N THR A 819 52.03 2.18 -1.13
CA THR A 819 51.00 1.69 -2.06
C THR A 819 51.21 0.22 -2.46
N ALA A 820 51.95 -0.54 -1.66
CA ALA A 820 52.33 -1.94 -1.91
C ALA A 820 51.84 -2.89 -0.80
N GLY A 821 51.12 -2.37 0.21
CA GLY A 821 50.36 -3.19 1.15
C GLY A 821 48.94 -3.45 0.63
N ASP A 822 48.29 -2.38 0.17
CA ASP A 822 46.87 -2.34 -0.20
C ASP A 822 46.53 -3.31 -1.34
N SER A 823 47.42 -3.45 -2.33
CA SER A 823 47.28 -4.40 -3.45
C SER A 823 47.34 -5.87 -2.99
N GLY A 824 48.18 -6.18 -2.01
CA GLY A 824 48.21 -7.50 -1.37
C GLY A 824 46.94 -7.80 -0.57
N GLN A 825 46.33 -6.78 0.04
CA GLN A 825 45.07 -6.91 0.76
C GLN A 825 43.87 -7.08 -0.19
N ALA A 826 43.81 -6.32 -1.29
CA ALA A 826 42.79 -6.46 -2.32
C ALA A 826 42.79 -7.87 -2.95
N ALA A 827 43.99 -8.39 -3.26
CA ALA A 827 44.15 -9.75 -3.79
C ALA A 827 43.71 -10.85 -2.80
N GLN A 828 43.95 -10.66 -1.50
CA GLN A 828 43.51 -11.61 -0.45
C GLN A 828 42.00 -11.60 -0.26
N LEU A 829 41.38 -10.42 -0.22
CA LEU A 829 39.91 -10.31 -0.08
C LEU A 829 39.19 -10.89 -1.31
N ARG A 830 39.66 -10.57 -2.53
CA ARG A 830 39.11 -11.15 -3.77
C ARG A 830 39.17 -12.68 -3.76
N ALA A 831 40.28 -13.26 -3.31
CA ALA A 831 40.42 -14.71 -3.19
C ALA A 831 39.45 -15.32 -2.16
N ALA A 832 39.10 -14.57 -1.10
CA ALA A 832 38.12 -15.01 -0.12
C ALA A 832 36.68 -14.98 -0.65
N VAL A 833 36.28 -13.94 -1.41
CA VAL A 833 34.95 -13.88 -2.05
C VAL A 833 34.77 -15.04 -3.03
N LEU A 834 35.78 -15.31 -3.86
CA LEU A 834 35.77 -16.46 -4.79
C LEU A 834 35.73 -17.82 -4.07
N GLY A 835 36.28 -17.90 -2.84
CA GLY A 835 36.12 -19.06 -1.97
C GLY A 835 34.67 -19.23 -1.51
N ALA A 836 34.07 -18.18 -0.96
CA ALA A 836 32.67 -18.18 -0.51
C ALA A 836 31.67 -18.46 -1.66
N MET A 837 31.97 -18.01 -2.88
CA MET A 837 31.18 -18.33 -4.07
C MET A 837 31.22 -19.84 -4.42
N GLU A 838 32.40 -20.46 -4.36
CA GLU A 838 32.54 -21.90 -4.62
C GLU A 838 32.01 -22.76 -3.45
N GLU A 839 32.02 -22.24 -2.21
CA GLU A 839 31.30 -22.83 -1.06
C GLU A 839 29.77 -22.83 -1.30
N ALA A 840 29.19 -21.70 -1.71
CA ALA A 840 27.76 -21.59 -2.04
C ALA A 840 27.36 -22.54 -3.19
N ARG A 841 28.25 -22.70 -4.18
CA ARG A 841 28.08 -23.65 -5.28
C ARG A 841 28.14 -25.12 -4.84
N GLN A 842 29.06 -25.48 -3.95
CA GLN A 842 29.13 -26.85 -3.41
C GLN A 842 27.88 -27.20 -2.60
N ALA A 843 27.44 -26.31 -1.73
CA ALA A 843 26.21 -26.48 -0.95
C ALA A 843 24.95 -26.59 -1.85
N ARG A 844 24.93 -25.86 -2.97
CA ARG A 844 23.90 -26.01 -4.02
C ARG A 844 23.95 -27.36 -4.73
N ASP A 845 25.14 -27.85 -5.08
CA ASP A 845 25.31 -29.17 -5.72
C ASP A 845 24.94 -30.32 -4.74
N GLU A 846 25.18 -30.16 -3.44
CA GLU A 846 24.71 -31.07 -2.39
C GLU A 846 23.18 -31.03 -2.21
N ALA A 847 22.55 -29.85 -2.27
CA ALA A 847 21.08 -29.74 -2.28
C ALA A 847 20.45 -30.43 -3.51
N GLU A 848 21.11 -30.39 -4.67
CA GLU A 848 20.69 -31.10 -5.89
C GLU A 848 20.81 -32.64 -5.74
N GLU A 849 21.78 -33.16 -4.98
CA GLU A 849 21.89 -34.59 -4.66
C GLU A 849 20.81 -35.05 -3.66
N TYR A 850 20.56 -34.28 -2.60
CA TYR A 850 19.49 -34.57 -1.64
C TYR A 850 18.07 -34.49 -2.24
N GLU A 851 17.84 -33.61 -3.22
CA GLU A 851 16.57 -33.56 -3.96
C GLU A 851 16.30 -34.85 -4.74
N GLN A 852 17.36 -35.42 -5.34
CA GLN A 852 17.30 -36.71 -6.02
C GLN A 852 17.11 -37.87 -5.03
N GLU A 853 17.79 -37.87 -3.87
CA GLU A 853 17.53 -38.86 -2.81
C GLU A 853 16.09 -38.79 -2.30
N ALA A 854 15.51 -37.59 -2.16
CA ALA A 854 14.12 -37.41 -1.73
C ALA A 854 13.11 -37.98 -2.75
N ARG A 855 13.39 -37.83 -4.05
CA ARG A 855 12.56 -38.39 -5.14
C ARG A 855 12.72 -39.90 -5.33
N GLU A 856 13.91 -40.46 -5.10
CA GLU A 856 14.13 -41.92 -5.16
C GLU A 856 13.80 -42.65 -3.84
N ALA A 857 13.33 -41.93 -2.82
CA ALA A 857 13.04 -42.46 -1.50
C ALA A 857 11.92 -43.52 -1.50
N SER A 858 12.25 -44.72 -1.03
CA SER A 858 11.32 -45.86 -0.93
C SER A 858 10.37 -45.82 0.29
N SER A 859 10.38 -44.74 1.07
CA SER A 859 9.51 -44.52 2.23
C SER A 859 9.55 -43.06 2.69
N ALA A 860 8.43 -42.54 3.20
CA ALA A 860 8.30 -41.13 3.60
C ALA A 860 9.38 -40.68 4.60
N ARG A 861 9.79 -41.55 5.54
CA ARG A 861 10.89 -41.27 6.48
C ARG A 861 12.23 -40.98 5.78
N ARG A 862 12.53 -41.65 4.66
CA ARG A 862 13.75 -41.36 3.88
C ARG A 862 13.60 -40.09 3.06
N ALA A 863 12.43 -39.86 2.49
CA ALA A 863 12.15 -38.65 1.73
C ALA A 863 12.29 -37.41 2.62
N TRP A 864 11.73 -37.44 3.83
CA TRP A 864 11.92 -36.41 4.85
C TRP A 864 13.38 -36.28 5.30
N GLN A 865 14.09 -37.38 5.55
CA GLN A 865 15.52 -37.31 5.92
C GLN A 865 16.39 -36.65 4.82
N ALA A 866 16.08 -36.89 3.55
CA ALA A 866 16.73 -36.22 2.43
C ALA A 866 16.28 -34.75 2.28
N ALA A 867 15.00 -34.45 2.52
CA ALA A 867 14.49 -33.08 2.52
C ALA A 867 15.08 -32.21 3.65
N ASP A 868 15.36 -32.80 4.82
CA ASP A 868 16.12 -32.17 5.89
C ASP A 868 17.56 -31.88 5.42
N GLY A 869 18.22 -32.84 4.77
CA GLY A 869 19.57 -32.65 4.20
C GLY A 869 19.65 -31.57 3.12
N ALA A 870 18.66 -31.51 2.21
CA ALA A 870 18.55 -30.43 1.22
C ALA A 870 18.32 -29.06 1.87
N TYR A 871 17.60 -29.01 3.00
CA TYR A 871 17.36 -27.79 3.76
C TYR A 871 18.60 -27.31 4.53
N ASP A 872 19.37 -28.22 5.12
CA ASP A 872 20.66 -27.91 5.75
C ASP A 872 21.67 -27.41 4.69
N ALA A 873 21.77 -28.07 3.53
CA ALA A 873 22.60 -27.61 2.41
C ALA A 873 22.17 -26.24 1.87
N ALA A 874 20.86 -25.94 1.83
CA ALA A 874 20.37 -24.60 1.50
C ALA A 874 20.69 -23.53 2.56
N GLN A 875 20.92 -23.92 3.83
CA GLN A 875 21.48 -23.01 4.84
C GLN A 875 22.98 -22.78 4.64
N ASP A 876 23.77 -23.83 4.38
CA ASP A 876 25.21 -23.66 4.10
C ASP A 876 25.46 -22.78 2.86
N ALA A 877 24.60 -22.87 1.84
CA ALA A 877 24.59 -21.96 0.69
C ALA A 877 24.29 -20.50 1.09
N GLN A 878 23.38 -20.28 2.05
CA GLN A 878 23.07 -18.94 2.54
C GLN A 878 24.21 -18.37 3.40
N ASP A 879 24.77 -19.18 4.28
CA ASP A 879 25.89 -18.82 5.14
C ASP A 879 27.14 -18.46 4.30
N ALA A 880 27.34 -19.13 3.15
CA ALA A 880 28.36 -18.81 2.17
C ALA A 880 28.06 -17.49 1.40
N TYR A 881 26.81 -17.23 1.01
CA TYR A 881 26.40 -15.96 0.41
C TYR A 881 26.58 -14.77 1.37
N ASP A 882 26.17 -14.91 2.63
CA ASP A 882 26.32 -13.86 3.65
C ASP A 882 27.82 -13.62 3.99
N ARG A 883 28.68 -14.65 3.91
CA ARG A 883 30.16 -14.49 3.92
C ARG A 883 30.68 -13.71 2.72
N ALA A 884 30.17 -13.96 1.51
CA ALA A 884 30.57 -13.25 0.30
C ALA A 884 30.21 -11.75 0.38
N LEU A 885 29.08 -11.40 0.99
CA LEU A 885 28.65 -10.02 1.24
C LEU A 885 29.58 -9.26 2.22
N ASP A 886 29.91 -9.81 3.40
CA ASP A 886 30.88 -9.17 4.33
C ASP A 886 32.22 -8.90 3.63
N LEU A 887 32.66 -9.83 2.79
CA LEU A 887 33.91 -9.69 2.04
C LEU A 887 33.82 -8.64 0.92
N LEU A 888 32.66 -8.47 0.27
CA LEU A 888 32.41 -7.38 -0.69
C LEU A 888 32.42 -6.01 0.01
N ASP A 889 31.69 -5.83 1.12
CA ASP A 889 31.70 -4.60 1.93
C ASP A 889 33.13 -4.20 2.31
N ARG A 890 33.97 -5.19 2.64
CA ARG A 890 35.39 -5.00 3.02
C ARG A 890 36.31 -4.69 1.83
N ILE A 891 35.91 -5.02 0.59
CA ILE A 891 36.61 -4.62 -0.63
C ILE A 891 36.16 -3.23 -1.08
N GLU A 892 34.87 -2.91 -1.03
CA GLU A 892 34.35 -1.56 -1.28
C GLU A 892 35.01 -0.56 -0.32
N ALA A 893 35.04 -0.87 0.99
CA ALA A 893 35.73 -0.05 1.97
C ALA A 893 37.24 0.11 1.72
N LEU A 894 37.90 -0.86 1.06
CA LEU A 894 39.32 -0.75 0.67
C LEU A 894 39.48 0.12 -0.59
N TYR A 895 38.58 0.00 -1.57
CA TYR A 895 38.53 0.83 -2.77
C TYR A 895 38.25 2.31 -2.43
N ASP A 896 37.31 2.59 -1.54
CA ASP A 896 36.97 3.94 -1.06
C ASP A 896 38.15 4.65 -0.36
N GLN A 897 38.98 3.88 0.36
CA GLN A 897 40.20 4.39 1.00
C GLN A 897 41.37 4.52 0.00
N HIS A 898 41.49 3.58 -0.94
CA HIS A 898 42.63 3.44 -1.86
C HIS A 898 42.17 3.06 -3.28
N PRO A 899 41.59 4.00 -4.05
CA PRO A 899 41.05 3.75 -5.39
C PRO A 899 42.18 3.54 -6.39
N THR A 900 42.62 2.28 -6.48
CA THR A 900 43.69 1.78 -7.34
C THR A 900 43.09 0.75 -8.31
N GLN A 901 43.71 0.55 -9.47
CA GLN A 901 43.21 -0.44 -10.45
C GLN A 901 43.17 -1.88 -9.89
N GLU A 902 43.99 -2.20 -8.89
CA GLU A 902 44.00 -3.51 -8.23
C GLU A 902 42.88 -3.65 -7.18
N ALA A 903 42.44 -2.54 -6.55
CA ALA A 903 41.24 -2.52 -5.71
C ALA A 903 39.96 -2.49 -6.58
N GLU A 904 39.96 -1.73 -7.67
CA GLU A 904 38.87 -1.65 -8.65
C GLU A 904 38.58 -3.03 -9.27
N ALA A 905 39.61 -3.71 -9.80
CA ALA A 905 39.49 -5.06 -10.35
C ALA A 905 39.36 -6.18 -9.28
N ALA A 906 39.46 -5.85 -7.99
CA ALA A 906 39.08 -6.74 -6.90
C ALA A 906 37.60 -6.55 -6.52
N TRP A 907 37.08 -5.33 -6.61
CA TRP A 907 35.69 -4.97 -6.36
C TRP A 907 34.77 -5.46 -7.47
N GLU A 908 35.08 -5.18 -8.75
CA GLU A 908 34.31 -5.70 -9.90
C GLU A 908 34.17 -7.24 -9.85
N ALA A 909 35.27 -7.92 -9.53
CA ALA A 909 35.32 -9.38 -9.43
C ALA A 909 34.70 -9.93 -8.14
N ALA A 910 34.40 -9.08 -7.15
CA ALA A 910 33.65 -9.43 -5.95
C ALA A 910 32.14 -9.23 -6.15
N GLU A 911 31.72 -8.16 -6.86
CA GLU A 911 30.33 -8.00 -7.29
C GLU A 911 29.87 -9.18 -8.18
N GLU A 912 30.70 -9.58 -9.16
CA GLU A 912 30.42 -10.73 -10.05
C GLU A 912 30.30 -12.04 -9.24
N ALA A 913 31.20 -12.28 -8.29
CA ALA A 913 31.19 -13.48 -7.45
C ALA A 913 30.04 -13.51 -6.42
N VAL A 914 29.64 -12.37 -5.85
CA VAL A 914 28.43 -12.26 -5.01
C VAL A 914 27.17 -12.50 -5.83
N TYR A 915 27.12 -12.04 -7.08
CA TYR A 915 26.00 -12.29 -7.98
C TYR A 915 25.87 -13.78 -8.36
N GLU A 916 26.99 -14.47 -8.64
CA GLU A 916 26.98 -15.93 -8.80
C GLU A 916 26.57 -16.66 -7.51
N ALA A 917 27.09 -16.25 -6.34
CA ALA A 917 26.72 -16.83 -5.05
C ALA A 917 25.21 -16.69 -4.74
N GLN A 918 24.58 -15.58 -5.13
CA GLN A 918 23.13 -15.43 -5.03
C GLN A 918 22.39 -16.44 -5.93
N GLY A 919 22.88 -16.68 -7.14
CA GLY A 919 22.32 -17.67 -8.05
C GLY A 919 22.38 -19.09 -7.48
N TYR A 920 23.52 -19.48 -6.90
CA TYR A 920 23.65 -20.79 -6.24
C TYR A 920 22.73 -20.93 -5.02
N LEU A 921 22.53 -19.86 -4.25
CA LEU A 921 21.55 -19.81 -3.15
C LEU A 921 20.10 -19.98 -3.63
N GLU A 922 19.70 -19.28 -4.70
CA GLU A 922 18.35 -19.40 -5.27
C GLU A 922 18.08 -20.81 -5.84
N ASP A 923 19.08 -21.43 -6.49
CA ASP A 923 19.04 -22.85 -6.88
C ASP A 923 18.88 -23.78 -5.66
N ALA A 924 19.73 -23.63 -4.63
CA ALA A 924 19.71 -24.50 -3.44
C ALA A 924 18.36 -24.46 -2.69
N GLN A 925 17.77 -23.27 -2.55
CA GLN A 925 16.44 -23.10 -1.95
C GLN A 925 15.32 -23.72 -2.79
N ALA A 926 15.45 -23.75 -4.12
CA ALA A 926 14.52 -24.44 -5.00
C ALA A 926 14.61 -25.97 -4.85
N PHE A 927 15.83 -26.53 -4.80
CA PHE A 927 16.04 -27.96 -4.55
C PHE A 927 15.49 -28.40 -3.18
N ALA A 928 15.72 -27.64 -2.11
CA ALA A 928 15.13 -27.90 -0.79
C ALA A 928 13.59 -27.91 -0.83
N GLY A 929 12.97 -26.97 -1.55
CA GLY A 929 11.53 -26.93 -1.75
C GLY A 929 10.97 -28.14 -2.50
N TRP A 930 11.68 -28.59 -3.55
CA TRP A 930 11.30 -29.79 -4.31
C TRP A 930 11.51 -31.09 -3.53
N ALA A 931 12.54 -31.17 -2.68
CA ALA A 931 12.76 -32.29 -1.78
C ALA A 931 11.63 -32.43 -0.73
N GLN A 932 11.21 -31.30 -0.13
CA GLN A 932 10.07 -31.27 0.80
C GLN A 932 8.75 -31.65 0.11
N GLN A 933 8.53 -31.23 -1.14
CA GLN A 933 7.35 -31.65 -1.91
C GLN A 933 7.35 -33.16 -2.17
N ALA A 934 8.49 -33.74 -2.59
CA ALA A 934 8.62 -35.18 -2.80
C ALA A 934 8.36 -35.99 -1.50
N ALA A 935 8.78 -35.46 -0.35
CA ALA A 935 8.51 -36.08 0.95
C ALA A 935 7.02 -36.06 1.32
N GLN A 936 6.31 -34.96 1.05
CA GLN A 936 4.86 -34.84 1.28
C GLN A 936 4.05 -35.77 0.37
N GLU A 937 4.35 -35.79 -0.94
CA GLU A 937 3.67 -36.66 -1.91
C GLU A 937 3.81 -38.15 -1.52
N LEU A 938 4.99 -38.57 -1.04
CA LEU A 938 5.25 -39.95 -0.65
C LEU A 938 4.73 -40.31 0.76
N GLU A 939 4.34 -39.32 1.57
CA GLU A 939 3.61 -39.51 2.82
C GLU A 939 2.09 -39.65 2.56
N GLU A 940 1.53 -38.86 1.64
CA GLU A 940 0.13 -39.01 1.20
C GLU A 940 -0.14 -40.36 0.51
N GLU A 941 0.84 -40.92 -0.23
CA GLU A 941 0.72 -42.26 -0.83
C GLU A 941 0.81 -43.43 0.18
N GLN A 942 1.26 -43.21 1.42
CA GLN A 942 1.40 -44.27 2.44
C GLN A 942 0.56 -44.02 3.72
N PRO A 943 -0.79 -43.99 3.63
CA PRO A 943 -1.65 -43.87 4.79
C PRO A 943 -1.44 -45.03 5.78
N SER A 944 -1.34 -44.69 7.06
CA SER A 944 -0.88 -45.58 8.14
C SER A 944 -1.84 -46.74 8.43
N SER A 945 -1.47 -47.96 8.01
CA SER A 945 -2.21 -49.20 8.30
C SER A 945 -1.98 -49.68 9.74
N SER A 946 -2.54 -48.99 10.74
CA SER A 946 -2.30 -49.34 12.15
C SER A 946 -3.43 -49.05 13.15
N GLU A 947 -4.69 -49.36 12.83
CA GLU A 947 -5.72 -49.54 13.89
C GLU A 947 -6.92 -50.45 13.49
N GLU A 948 -6.73 -51.78 13.52
CA GLU A 948 -7.76 -52.79 13.89
C GLU A 948 -7.19 -54.23 13.80
N ALA A 949 -6.85 -54.87 14.93
CA ALA A 949 -6.54 -56.31 14.99
C ALA A 949 -6.47 -56.89 16.42
N SER A 950 -7.58 -56.92 17.17
CA SER A 950 -7.63 -57.54 18.52
C SER A 950 -8.84 -58.45 18.76
N SER A 951 -9.10 -59.39 17.85
CA SER A 951 -9.99 -60.53 18.13
C SER A 951 -9.59 -61.81 17.39
N SER A 952 -9.66 -62.93 18.10
CA SER A 952 -9.28 -64.28 17.66
C SER A 952 -10.34 -65.00 16.81
N SER A 953 -9.92 -65.75 15.78
CA SER A 953 -10.15 -67.23 15.65
C SER A 953 -9.81 -67.81 14.27
N GLN A 954 -9.43 -69.09 14.22
CA GLN A 954 -9.29 -69.94 13.03
C GLN A 954 -10.63 -70.69 12.72
N PRO A 955 -10.77 -71.55 11.67
CA PRO A 955 -9.87 -71.86 10.53
C PRO A 955 -10.56 -71.85 9.12
N GLU A 956 -9.74 -72.14 8.10
CA GLU A 956 -10.05 -72.64 6.73
C GLU A 956 -10.94 -73.92 6.70
N PRO A 957 -11.50 -74.42 5.54
CA PRO A 957 -10.82 -74.52 4.22
C PRO A 957 -11.65 -74.53 2.88
N SER A 958 -10.91 -74.56 1.75
CA SER A 958 -11.24 -75.20 0.43
C SER A 958 -12.33 -74.55 -0.48
N SER A 959 -12.21 -74.47 -1.82
CA SER A 959 -12.02 -75.58 -2.79
C SER A 959 -12.02 -75.09 -4.28
N SER A 960 -11.63 -75.98 -5.23
CA SER A 960 -11.90 -75.98 -6.71
C SER A 960 -11.51 -74.74 -7.57
N GLU A 961 -10.54 -74.86 -8.50
CA GLU A 961 -10.71 -75.05 -9.98
C GLU A 961 -10.97 -73.71 -10.74
N GLU A 962 -10.52 -73.45 -11.99
CA GLU A 962 -9.91 -74.29 -13.04
C GLU A 962 -8.89 -73.46 -13.90
N GLN A 963 -8.09 -74.11 -14.75
CA GLN A 963 -7.21 -73.52 -15.80
C GLN A 963 -7.85 -73.75 -17.21
N PRO A 964 -7.29 -73.39 -18.41
CA PRO A 964 -5.90 -72.99 -18.76
C PRO A 964 -5.66 -71.93 -19.89
N SER A 965 -4.39 -71.51 -20.06
CA SER A 965 -3.69 -71.21 -21.37
C SER A 965 -4.18 -70.08 -22.31
N SER A 966 -3.40 -69.46 -23.22
CA SER A 966 -1.95 -69.33 -23.55
C SER A 966 -1.80 -68.04 -24.42
N SER A 967 -0.66 -67.54 -24.91
CA SER A 967 0.71 -68.05 -25.20
C SER A 967 1.74 -66.88 -25.10
N GLN A 968 3.00 -67.05 -24.65
CA GLN A 968 4.24 -67.32 -25.42
C GLN A 968 4.53 -66.34 -26.60
N GLU A 969 5.75 -65.85 -26.91
CA GLU A 969 7.15 -66.06 -26.41
C GLU A 969 8.16 -65.07 -27.10
N GLN A 970 9.47 -64.90 -26.80
CA GLN A 970 10.42 -65.24 -25.70
C GLN A 970 11.71 -64.36 -25.80
N SER A 971 12.40 -64.08 -24.67
CA SER A 971 13.88 -63.83 -24.57
C SER A 971 14.49 -62.53 -25.18
N SER A 972 15.73 -62.06 -24.91
CA SER A 972 16.85 -62.53 -24.06
C SER A 972 17.81 -61.38 -23.61
N SER A 973 18.63 -61.61 -22.56
CA SER A 973 19.61 -60.70 -21.92
C SER A 973 20.99 -60.55 -22.61
N SER A 974 21.82 -59.54 -22.25
CA SER A 974 23.19 -59.70 -21.63
C SER A 974 24.07 -58.41 -21.56
N ARG A 975 24.97 -58.35 -20.54
CA ARG A 975 26.18 -57.47 -20.38
C ARG A 975 27.42 -58.16 -21.07
N PRO A 976 28.70 -57.64 -21.11
CA PRO A 976 29.37 -56.57 -20.33
C PRO A 976 30.31 -55.60 -21.13
N GLN A 977 31.16 -54.85 -20.41
CA GLN A 977 32.32 -54.01 -20.83
C GLN A 977 33.65 -54.84 -21.01
N PRO A 978 34.93 -54.34 -21.23
CA PRO A 978 35.49 -52.95 -21.13
C PRO A 978 36.66 -52.51 -22.10
N SER A 979 37.28 -51.35 -21.80
CA SER A 979 38.74 -50.98 -21.84
C SER A 979 39.46 -50.26 -23.02
N SER A 980 40.25 -49.21 -22.66
CA SER A 980 41.53 -48.69 -23.25
C SER A 980 41.61 -48.14 -24.70
N SER A 981 42.56 -47.25 -25.11
CA SER A 981 43.57 -46.41 -24.40
C SER A 981 44.18 -45.26 -25.28
N GLU A 982 44.83 -44.29 -24.60
CA GLU A 982 46.12 -43.58 -24.92
C GLU A 982 46.37 -42.54 -26.06
N GLU A 983 47.16 -41.53 -25.65
CA GLU A 983 48.25 -40.76 -26.32
C GLU A 983 48.08 -39.48 -27.19
N GLN A 984 49.13 -38.64 -27.07
CA GLN A 984 49.50 -37.37 -27.73
C GLN A 984 50.74 -37.63 -28.66
N PRO A 985 51.59 -36.70 -29.21
CA PRO A 985 51.78 -35.24 -28.98
C PRO A 985 52.14 -34.36 -30.24
N SER A 986 52.59 -33.10 -29.97
CA SER A 986 53.56 -32.25 -30.73
C SER A 986 53.20 -31.67 -32.13
N SER A 987 53.80 -30.57 -32.66
CA SER A 987 54.48 -29.36 -32.10
C SER A 987 54.77 -28.29 -33.22
N SER A 988 55.49 -27.20 -32.88
CA SER A 988 56.13 -26.16 -33.75
C SER A 988 55.20 -25.04 -34.26
N GLN A 989 55.42 -23.73 -34.07
CA GLN A 989 56.58 -22.79 -34.15
C GLN A 989 56.96 -22.28 -35.55
N GLU A 990 56.90 -20.96 -35.77
CA GLU A 990 58.06 -20.10 -36.14
C GLU A 990 57.72 -18.57 -36.17
N GLN A 991 58.73 -17.73 -35.88
CA GLN A 991 58.88 -16.30 -36.29
C GLN A 991 60.27 -16.15 -36.95
N PRO A 992 60.63 -15.02 -37.61
CA PRO A 992 61.45 -14.00 -36.90
C PRO A 992 61.44 -12.53 -37.45
N SER A 993 62.01 -11.58 -36.67
CA SER A 993 62.78 -10.33 -37.03
C SER A 993 62.32 -9.37 -38.16
N SER A 994 62.17 -8.03 -38.04
CA SER A 994 63.06 -6.91 -37.58
C SER A 994 64.32 -6.65 -38.45
N SER A 995 64.82 -5.42 -38.74
CA SER A 995 64.53 -3.98 -38.41
C SER A 995 64.90 -3.07 -39.65
N GLY A 996 65.08 -1.73 -39.68
CA GLY A 996 65.05 -0.61 -38.70
C GLY A 996 65.60 0.75 -39.26
N GLU A 997 65.54 1.82 -38.45
CA GLU A 997 66.33 3.11 -38.45
C GLU A 997 66.16 4.31 -39.47
N GLN A 998 66.17 5.53 -38.87
CA GLN A 998 66.80 6.83 -39.24
C GLN A 998 66.25 7.88 -40.27
N SER A 999 65.89 9.08 -39.75
CA SER A 999 66.52 10.43 -39.98
C SER A 999 65.72 11.67 -40.50
N SER A 1000 65.74 12.73 -39.66
CA SER A 1000 65.90 14.19 -39.90
C SER A 1000 64.93 15.10 -40.71
N SER A 1001 64.38 16.09 -39.98
CA SER A 1001 64.31 17.56 -40.23
C SER A 1001 63.50 18.21 -41.37
N SER A 1002 62.59 19.13 -41.01
CA SER A 1002 62.70 20.58 -41.30
C SER A 1002 61.65 21.46 -40.56
N GLN A 1003 62.00 22.73 -40.29
CA GLN A 1003 61.16 23.80 -39.67
C GLN A 1003 60.34 24.58 -40.76
N PRO A 1004 59.47 25.60 -40.49
CA PRO A 1004 59.59 26.67 -39.47
C PRO A 1004 58.31 27.14 -38.72
N GLU A 1005 58.53 28.15 -37.87
CA GLU A 1005 57.62 29.06 -37.12
C GLU A 1005 56.89 30.08 -38.06
N PRO A 1006 56.04 31.05 -37.59
CA PRO A 1006 55.73 31.47 -36.21
C PRO A 1006 54.25 31.76 -35.82
N GLU A 1007 54.11 32.06 -34.51
CA GLU A 1007 53.28 33.08 -33.81
C GLU A 1007 52.75 34.29 -34.64
N PRO A 1008 51.80 35.13 -34.13
CA PRO A 1008 51.41 35.42 -32.72
C PRO A 1008 49.89 35.17 -32.46
N GLU A 1009 49.11 35.77 -31.53
CA GLU A 1009 49.22 37.02 -30.73
C GLU A 1009 48.31 36.99 -29.45
N GLU A 1010 48.18 38.14 -28.76
CA GLU A 1010 47.66 38.35 -27.40
C GLU A 1010 46.10 38.54 -27.35
N SER A 1011 45.38 38.53 -26.21
CA SER A 1011 45.70 39.19 -24.93
C SER A 1011 44.86 38.74 -23.71
N GLN A 1012 45.45 38.93 -22.53
CA GLN A 1012 44.80 38.89 -21.19
C GLN A 1012 44.65 40.34 -20.63
N PRO A 1013 44.38 40.59 -19.33
CA PRO A 1013 43.05 40.50 -18.70
C PRO A 1013 42.68 41.75 -17.86
N GLN A 1014 41.57 41.64 -17.08
CA GLN A 1014 41.30 42.42 -15.84
C GLN A 1014 40.97 43.94 -15.96
N PRO A 1015 40.50 44.63 -14.89
CA PRO A 1015 39.55 44.22 -13.84
C PRO A 1015 38.50 45.33 -13.49
N SER A 1016 37.84 45.17 -12.33
CA SER A 1016 37.37 46.21 -11.38
C SER A 1016 35.87 46.60 -11.32
N SER A 1017 35.36 46.58 -10.07
CA SER A 1017 34.39 47.48 -9.37
C SER A 1017 33.37 48.32 -10.16
N SER A 1018 32.11 48.47 -9.70
CA SER A 1018 31.77 49.06 -8.37
C SER A 1018 30.38 48.65 -7.83
N GLN A 1019 30.06 49.07 -6.59
CA GLN A 1019 28.73 48.96 -5.96
C GLN A 1019 27.84 50.21 -6.25
N PRO A 1020 26.78 50.59 -5.48
CA PRO A 1020 25.42 50.60 -6.02
C PRO A 1020 24.70 51.96 -5.97
N GLU A 1021 23.53 52.05 -6.60
CA GLU A 1021 22.56 53.13 -6.36
C GLU A 1021 21.12 52.60 -6.19
N GLU A 1022 20.35 53.28 -5.35
CA GLU A 1022 18.96 53.02 -4.96
C GLU A 1022 18.31 54.37 -4.57
N PRO A 1023 16.99 54.49 -4.40
CA PRO A 1023 15.99 54.66 -5.46
C PRO A 1023 15.31 56.05 -5.41
N GLN A 1024 14.44 56.36 -6.39
CA GLN A 1024 13.36 57.35 -6.21
C GLN A 1024 12.02 56.88 -6.83
N PRO A 1025 10.86 57.10 -6.17
CA PRO A 1025 9.55 56.66 -6.62
C PRO A 1025 8.69 57.77 -7.25
N GLN A 1026 7.70 57.39 -8.07
CA GLN A 1026 6.63 58.25 -8.60
C GLN A 1026 5.33 57.42 -8.83
N PRO A 1027 4.13 58.03 -8.82
CA PRO A 1027 3.23 57.79 -7.67
C PRO A 1027 1.82 57.26 -7.99
N GLU A 1028 1.06 57.00 -6.93
CA GLU A 1028 -0.38 56.65 -6.96
C GLU A 1028 -1.28 57.86 -7.33
N PRO A 1029 -2.45 57.62 -7.94
CA PRO A 1029 -3.55 58.59 -8.04
C PRO A 1029 -4.72 58.26 -7.09
N GLU A 1030 -5.20 59.26 -6.34
CA GLU A 1030 -6.42 59.16 -5.52
C GLU A 1030 -7.72 59.19 -6.36
N PRO A 1031 -8.85 58.64 -5.86
CA PRO A 1031 -10.13 58.57 -6.58
C PRO A 1031 -11.15 59.67 -6.19
N GLN A 1032 -12.04 60.07 -7.12
CA GLN A 1032 -13.39 60.67 -6.92
C GLN A 1032 -13.99 61.11 -8.29
N PRO A 1033 -15.30 61.44 -8.44
CA PRO A 1033 -16.48 60.69 -7.98
C PRO A 1033 -17.62 60.60 -9.06
N ALA A 1034 -18.70 59.90 -8.69
CA ALA A 1034 -20.12 60.04 -9.08
C ALA A 1034 -20.55 60.70 -10.42
N GLY A 1035 -21.47 60.02 -11.14
CA GLY A 1035 -22.32 60.57 -12.20
C GLY A 1035 -23.55 59.66 -12.44
N GLU A 1036 -24.74 60.25 -12.60
CA GLU A 1036 -26.04 59.56 -12.56
C GLU A 1036 -26.70 59.37 -13.96
N ALA A 1037 -27.90 58.77 -13.93
CA ALA A 1037 -28.90 58.59 -15.00
C ALA A 1037 -28.64 57.48 -16.05
N GLY A 1038 -29.66 56.70 -16.46
CA GLY A 1038 -31.03 56.60 -15.95
C GLY A 1038 -32.01 55.98 -16.96
N GLU A 1039 -33.12 55.39 -16.47
CA GLU A 1039 -34.37 55.02 -17.19
C GLU A 1039 -34.24 54.05 -18.42
N ALA A 1040 -35.14 53.11 -18.73
CA ALA A 1040 -36.34 52.52 -18.11
C ALA A 1040 -36.38 51.01 -18.54
N ASP A 1041 -37.40 50.16 -18.34
CA ASP A 1041 -38.80 50.34 -17.96
C ASP A 1041 -39.41 49.02 -17.38
N GLN A 1042 -40.61 49.14 -16.77
CA GLN A 1042 -41.72 48.17 -16.55
C GLN A 1042 -41.57 46.68 -16.98
N GLN A 1043 -42.12 45.65 -16.30
CA GLN A 1043 -43.25 45.42 -15.37
C GLN A 1043 -43.05 44.00 -14.71
N SER A 1044 -43.72 43.46 -13.68
CA SER A 1044 -44.63 43.90 -12.57
C SER A 1044 -44.98 42.66 -11.68
N LEU A 1045 -45.82 42.81 -10.64
CA LEU A 1045 -46.33 41.78 -9.68
C LEU A 1045 -45.27 41.27 -8.66
N GLU A 1046 -45.25 41.65 -7.38
CA GLU A 1046 -46.27 41.62 -6.29
C GLU A 1046 -46.61 40.20 -5.80
N GLY A 1047 -46.50 39.82 -4.51
CA GLY A 1047 -46.00 40.50 -3.28
C GLY A 1047 -45.46 39.45 -2.26
N ALA A 1048 -44.57 39.78 -1.32
CA ALA A 1048 -44.82 40.41 0.00
C ALA A 1048 -45.67 39.53 0.97
N ALA A 1049 -45.39 39.34 2.26
CA ALA A 1049 -44.26 39.63 3.18
C ALA A 1049 -44.41 38.66 4.41
N SER A 1050 -43.70 38.68 5.55
CA SER A 1050 -42.74 39.57 6.20
C SER A 1050 -41.92 38.81 7.26
N ALA A 1051 -40.76 39.32 7.68
CA ALA A 1051 -40.13 38.97 8.96
C ALA A 1051 -40.69 39.83 10.12
N PRO A 1052 -40.38 39.48 11.38
CA PRO A 1052 -39.91 40.53 12.31
C PRO A 1052 -38.73 40.13 13.23
N GLN A 1053 -38.04 41.16 13.69
CA GLN A 1053 -37.03 41.26 14.77
C GLN A 1053 -37.14 42.72 15.29
N PRO A 1054 -36.49 43.15 16.41
CA PRO A 1054 -35.75 42.44 17.46
C PRO A 1054 -36.10 42.95 18.90
N ALA A 1055 -35.13 42.83 19.83
CA ALA A 1055 -34.95 43.50 21.14
C ALA A 1055 -35.64 42.84 22.37
N GLU A 1056 -34.95 42.62 23.50
CA GLU A 1056 -33.70 43.23 24.02
C GLU A 1056 -32.48 42.29 24.08
#